data_AF-A0A7X8XCJ9-F1
#
_entry.id   AF-A0A7X8XCJ9-F1
#
_cell.length_a   1.000
_cell.length_b   1.000
_cell.length_c   1.000
_cell.angle_alpha   90.00
_cell.angle_beta   90.00
_cell.angle_gamma   90.00
#
_symmetry.space_group_name_H-M   'P 1'
#
loop_
_entity.id
_entity.type
_entity.pdbx_description
1 polymer ?
#
loop_
_entity_poly.entity_id
_entity_poly.type
_entity_poly.pdbx_seq_one_letter_code
_entity_poly.pdbx_strand_id
1 'polypeptide(L)'
;MHLKFRVDWGYVFLYSRRIYHPEYCWDGHLEVTDGSISGIWKANYPIVWFGPTMSPKLERLPSPEWKNSTRRGFSGIVVEAEVNENTRFKLVTASGTFQFSAEEIITQGRIVFDVGSKYSNNTVIVTRAGYYWFRPEAKPGDFVLDGCQITSLPVVNYYRMDSAQLNPQQTFEFIPLLPPPEPGTGCQVLLHLQAQLRGLEADFDKRDKSFGMRGVDGSHEIPVTDELTLEVTDEAGRVLTTISHFYRAHDVWCQLLEDVWGEFDLPSTPCKIRIKNTHERLPLMINRIVLHRQPRQHLQLTVPTYLLKNEPFTGRIFARRVDTVQIAIDDAAPVEMTLQKGWNDFPLVCRRAGKDIPVVVRNAKESVVATVGTVFDLVEENPPIKVGYDLTVINHDASGELDWLLDYTWRTRLGNYMALRSFHYDRPSPYDADDEQIRGWGEAARKYRIYLQGTNCYQSGALLESAKEFVHNAGPHEKAGVIYALDPDNISTDMKDATERFIAHCKTFSDEVHALGMKSALGDAGGGPQHLYAAGMDYIRTETMVSHTMLLCSIGRAAARAYDRPEWGVHIAIQHGKTPYLKEHMGIYWLSLFQPWMMDASFIYEEDSLFQLFKEERQCWDDLLTKGKRDMTRWFFQFAKTHPRQGRSRPAIALIEGRYTSPFSGFICGSEQDPDYSVWGKFGRSDKPSWRHCQPEKVFQLADILMPGASTHPFMQKHDMRRFYFSGTPYGDFNRLPVEAPLEYWQEHKLAIQFGWNTMIAEDHRKMVQFVQNGGTLLIGLPEFCISADRDILENVAAMPLWNGGDLSELAGIRVKGAATEFSGEFRFLLPGFEKIPVQSRDTWRGAEEDGACPVAAIELAGAEVVAVDVRTNAPLAVRFRLGQGEVWCLTTLAYPGHEKLADLAGALLAGLASRNRSDYRIEEESGEVFWTWRPLDGKCGQLMALNTDWMIEGNVKPARVITPFQQFDTSIIERQAKILTVLDSGVLEPMEADIPAVEIIGADSVRITSANDRAEFLWHPVNGTPRTIFLELIPGKGTVLTP
;
A
#
# COMPACT_ATOMS: atom_id res chain seq x y z
N MET A 1 -37.63 -14.73 19.69
CA MET A 1 -36.41 -14.01 20.11
C MET A 1 -36.40 -12.71 19.33
N HIS A 2 -36.12 -11.59 19.99
CA HIS A 2 -35.96 -10.32 19.30
C HIS A 2 -34.57 -10.25 18.67
N LEU A 3 -34.50 -9.92 17.38
CA LEU A 3 -33.25 -9.79 16.64
C LEU A 3 -33.21 -8.43 15.94
N LYS A 4 -32.12 -7.69 16.16
CA LYS A 4 -31.82 -6.43 15.48
C LYS A 4 -30.54 -6.56 14.67
N PHE A 5 -30.58 -6.17 13.41
CA PHE A 5 -29.44 -6.21 12.51
C PHE A 5 -29.54 -5.11 11.46
N ARG A 6 -28.42 -4.80 10.81
CA ARG A 6 -28.38 -3.93 9.63
C ARG A 6 -27.90 -4.70 8.42
N VAL A 7 -28.32 -4.25 7.25
CA VAL A 7 -27.84 -4.73 5.96
C VAL A 7 -27.31 -3.53 5.20
N ASP A 8 -25.99 -3.44 5.07
CA ASP A 8 -25.30 -2.36 4.37
C ASP A 8 -24.91 -2.86 2.97
N TRP A 9 -24.98 -2.01 1.95
CA TRP A 9 -24.49 -2.33 0.62
C TRP A 9 -23.79 -1.15 -0.05
N GLY A 10 -22.85 -1.48 -0.93
CA GLY A 10 -22.03 -0.50 -1.62
C GLY A 10 -20.54 -0.64 -1.32
N TYR A 11 -19.78 0.35 -1.79
CA TYR A 11 -18.33 0.46 -1.68
C TYR A 11 -17.86 1.86 -2.06
N VAL A 12 -16.65 2.23 -1.62
CA VAL A 12 -15.97 3.47 -2.00
C VAL A 12 -14.49 3.21 -2.22
N PHE A 13 -13.95 3.74 -3.32
CA PHE A 13 -12.51 3.87 -3.58
C PHE A 13 -12.12 5.34 -3.46
N LEU A 14 -11.21 5.71 -2.56
CA LEU A 14 -10.93 7.14 -2.31
C LEU A 14 -10.43 7.86 -3.56
N TYR A 15 -9.43 7.28 -4.20
CA TYR A 15 -8.67 7.86 -5.30
C TYR A 15 -9.26 7.54 -6.68
N SER A 16 -10.58 7.34 -6.74
CA SER A 16 -11.33 7.16 -7.98
C SER A 16 -12.66 7.89 -7.95
N ARG A 17 -13.16 8.30 -9.12
CA ARG A 17 -14.39 9.11 -9.28
C ARG A 17 -15.60 8.29 -9.67
N ARG A 18 -16.80 8.78 -9.32
CA ARG A 18 -18.06 8.04 -9.49
C ARG A 18 -18.30 7.63 -10.94
N ILE A 19 -17.91 8.49 -11.88
CA ILE A 19 -18.02 8.26 -13.32
C ILE A 19 -17.30 6.97 -13.78
N TYR A 20 -16.23 6.57 -13.10
CA TYR A 20 -15.47 5.37 -13.40
C TYR A 20 -16.00 4.12 -12.70
N HIS A 21 -17.16 4.18 -12.08
CA HIS A 21 -17.75 3.06 -11.37
C HIS A 21 -19.11 2.69 -11.94
N PRO A 22 -19.49 1.41 -11.91
CA PRO A 22 -20.83 0.99 -12.27
C PRO A 22 -21.86 1.55 -11.29
N GLU A 23 -23.07 1.79 -11.79
CA GLU A 23 -24.24 2.03 -10.94
C GLU A 23 -24.86 0.68 -10.58
N TYR A 24 -25.11 0.46 -9.29
CA TYR A 24 -25.84 -0.70 -8.77
C TYR A 24 -27.24 -0.27 -8.36
N CYS A 25 -28.24 -1.01 -8.83
CA CYS A 25 -29.64 -0.80 -8.48
C CYS A 25 -30.05 -1.75 -7.37
N TRP A 26 -30.45 -1.19 -6.22
CA TRP A 26 -30.81 -1.91 -5.01
C TRP A 26 -32.31 -1.86 -4.73
N ASP A 27 -33.11 -1.38 -5.68
CA ASP A 27 -34.58 -1.46 -5.62
C ASP A 27 -34.98 -2.90 -5.29
N GLY A 28 -35.81 -3.06 -4.26
CA GLY A 28 -36.00 -4.38 -3.68
C GLY A 28 -36.85 -4.42 -2.43
N HIS A 29 -36.90 -5.61 -1.84
CA HIS A 29 -37.66 -5.92 -0.63
C HIS A 29 -36.99 -7.01 0.21
N LEU A 30 -37.41 -7.12 1.48
CA LEU A 30 -36.95 -8.14 2.42
C LEU A 30 -38.09 -9.10 2.74
N GLU A 31 -37.90 -10.37 2.40
CA GLU A 31 -38.81 -11.47 2.74
C GLU A 31 -38.36 -12.14 4.04
N VAL A 32 -39.32 -12.56 4.86
CA VAL A 32 -39.09 -13.36 6.08
C VAL A 32 -39.97 -14.60 6.07
N THR A 33 -39.39 -15.75 6.41
CA THR A 33 -40.10 -17.03 6.59
C THR A 33 -39.93 -17.49 8.04
N ASP A 34 -40.98 -18.05 8.65
CA ASP A 34 -40.99 -18.51 10.04
C ASP A 34 -40.56 -17.44 11.05
N GLY A 35 -40.95 -16.18 10.82
CA GLY A 35 -40.69 -15.02 11.69
C GLY A 35 -41.49 -13.80 11.25
N SER A 36 -41.31 -12.65 11.89
CA SER A 36 -41.99 -11.39 11.50
C SER A 36 -41.10 -10.17 11.68
N ILE A 37 -41.13 -9.24 10.73
CA ILE A 37 -40.43 -7.95 10.83
C ILE A 37 -41.28 -6.99 11.67
N SER A 38 -40.77 -6.55 12.82
CA SER A 38 -41.42 -5.59 13.72
C SER A 38 -41.07 -4.14 13.38
N GLY A 39 -39.92 -3.91 12.74
CA GLY A 39 -39.47 -2.59 12.32
C GLY A 39 -38.44 -2.66 11.20
N ILE A 40 -38.51 -1.70 10.27
CA ILE A 40 -37.52 -1.56 9.21
C ILE A 40 -37.30 -0.08 8.88
N TRP A 41 -36.05 0.29 8.67
CA TRP A 41 -35.62 1.65 8.37
C TRP A 41 -34.64 1.64 7.20
N LYS A 42 -34.74 2.62 6.32
CA LYS A 42 -33.72 2.90 5.31
C LYS A 42 -32.54 3.62 5.98
N ALA A 43 -31.33 3.17 5.70
CA ALA A 43 -30.08 3.78 6.14
C ALA A 43 -29.54 4.71 5.04
N ASN A 44 -29.68 6.02 5.26
CA ASN A 44 -29.20 7.05 4.35
C ASN A 44 -27.83 7.57 4.84
N TYR A 45 -26.75 7.10 4.22
CA TYR A 45 -25.40 7.56 4.56
C TYR A 45 -25.11 8.94 3.98
N PRO A 46 -24.45 9.83 4.75
CA PRO A 46 -23.91 11.06 4.20
C PRO A 46 -22.92 10.77 3.06
N ILE A 47 -22.90 11.64 2.05
CA ILE A 47 -21.89 11.57 0.99
C ILE A 47 -20.60 12.16 1.56
N VAL A 48 -19.70 11.28 1.97
CA VAL A 48 -18.37 11.66 2.43
C VAL A 48 -17.33 11.04 1.49
N TRP A 49 -16.32 11.84 1.17
CA TRP A 49 -15.24 11.46 0.29
C TRP A 49 -14.49 10.20 0.76
N PHE A 50 -14.32 10.08 2.08
CA PHE A 50 -13.54 9.05 2.77
C PHE A 50 -14.26 7.71 3.00
N GLY A 51 -15.54 7.59 2.61
CA GLY A 51 -16.36 6.41 2.94
C GLY A 51 -17.45 6.73 3.96
N PRO A 52 -18.12 5.73 4.56
CA PRO A 52 -19.23 5.95 5.49
C PRO A 52 -18.67 6.28 6.89
N THR A 53 -17.93 7.39 6.98
CA THR A 53 -17.22 7.81 8.19
C THR A 53 -18.17 8.26 9.30
N MET A 54 -19.47 8.50 8.99
CA MET A 54 -20.53 8.96 9.87
C MET A 54 -21.67 7.93 9.98
N SER A 55 -22.46 8.01 11.05
CA SER A 55 -23.67 7.19 11.21
C SER A 55 -24.74 7.56 10.15
N PRO A 56 -25.51 6.58 9.63
CA PRO A 56 -26.58 6.87 8.68
C PRO A 56 -27.78 7.54 9.36
N LYS A 57 -28.51 8.38 8.61
CA LYS A 57 -29.83 8.83 9.02
C LYS A 57 -30.85 7.73 8.74
N LEU A 58 -31.59 7.35 9.78
CA LEU A 58 -32.59 6.29 9.69
C LEU A 58 -33.97 6.85 9.38
N GLU A 59 -34.56 6.38 8.29
CA GLU A 59 -35.92 6.73 7.87
C GLU A 59 -36.81 5.49 7.96
N ARG A 60 -37.87 5.54 8.77
CA ARG A 60 -38.77 4.38 8.94
C ARG A 60 -39.52 4.10 7.64
N LEU A 61 -39.49 2.84 7.20
CA LEU A 61 -40.24 2.40 6.02
C LEU A 61 -41.62 1.87 6.42
N PRO A 62 -42.67 2.11 5.60
CA PRO A 62 -44.03 1.63 5.87
C PRO A 62 -44.21 0.13 5.61
N SER A 63 -43.38 -0.43 4.75
CA SER A 63 -43.31 -1.85 4.36
C SER A 63 -41.84 -2.23 4.14
N PRO A 64 -41.49 -3.53 4.06
CA PRO A 64 -40.12 -3.96 3.83
C PRO A 64 -39.70 -3.85 2.36
N GLU A 65 -40.00 -2.73 1.72
CA GLU A 65 -39.76 -2.44 0.30
C GLU A 65 -39.12 -1.05 0.16
N TRP A 66 -38.23 -0.87 -0.81
CA TRP A 66 -37.53 0.40 -1.01
C TRP A 66 -37.07 0.61 -2.45
N LYS A 67 -36.68 1.86 -2.73
CA LYS A 67 -35.92 2.24 -3.92
C LYS A 67 -34.58 2.85 -3.54
N ASN A 68 -33.53 2.39 -4.19
CA ASN A 68 -32.16 2.81 -3.91
C ASN A 68 -31.22 2.43 -5.06
N SER A 69 -30.29 3.32 -5.39
CA SER A 69 -29.13 2.99 -6.21
C SER A 69 -27.87 3.57 -5.56
N THR A 70 -26.73 2.94 -5.83
CA THR A 70 -25.43 3.47 -5.43
C THR A 70 -24.46 3.45 -6.60
N ARG A 71 -23.59 4.44 -6.64
CA ARG A 71 -22.46 4.53 -7.57
C ARG A 71 -21.26 5.07 -6.79
N ARG A 72 -20.31 4.20 -6.44
CA ARG A 72 -19.24 4.49 -5.47
C ARG A 72 -19.81 5.23 -4.24
N GLY A 73 -20.64 4.51 -3.49
CA GLY A 73 -21.34 5.02 -2.31
C GLY A 73 -22.01 3.90 -1.54
N PHE A 74 -22.54 4.24 -0.37
CA PHE A 74 -23.16 3.29 0.57
C PHE A 74 -24.64 3.60 0.80
N SER A 75 -25.42 2.55 0.99
CA SER A 75 -26.78 2.61 1.53
C SER A 75 -27.08 1.31 2.29
N GLY A 76 -28.31 1.13 2.74
CA GLY A 76 -28.68 -0.06 3.49
C GLY A 76 -30.05 0.05 4.15
N ILE A 77 -30.33 -0.93 5.00
CA ILE A 77 -31.50 -1.00 5.87
C ILE A 77 -31.12 -1.44 7.28
N VAL A 78 -31.92 -1.04 8.27
CA VAL A 78 -31.89 -1.57 9.63
C VAL A 78 -33.20 -2.33 9.86
N VAL A 79 -33.11 -3.50 10.48
CA VAL A 79 -34.23 -4.42 10.66
C VAL A 79 -34.33 -4.82 12.14
N GLU A 80 -35.55 -4.79 12.66
CA GLU A 80 -35.95 -5.40 13.91
C GLU A 80 -36.99 -6.49 13.58
N ALA A 81 -36.76 -7.70 14.09
CA ALA A 81 -37.60 -8.86 13.79
C ALA A 81 -37.79 -9.76 15.01
N GLU A 82 -38.95 -10.42 15.06
CA GLU A 82 -39.22 -11.54 15.95
C GLU A 82 -38.91 -12.85 15.21
N VAL A 83 -37.97 -13.61 15.75
CA VAL A 83 -37.37 -14.78 15.10
C VAL A 83 -37.39 -16.04 15.98
N ASN A 84 -37.25 -17.20 15.35
CA ASN A 84 -36.96 -18.52 15.93
C ASN A 84 -35.79 -19.17 15.17
N GLU A 85 -35.39 -20.38 15.56
CA GLU A 85 -34.26 -21.12 14.97
C GLU A 85 -34.41 -21.41 13.47
N ASN A 86 -35.66 -21.50 12.97
CA ASN A 86 -35.95 -21.77 11.56
C ASN A 86 -36.16 -20.49 10.74
N THR A 87 -36.11 -19.31 11.36
CA THR A 87 -36.36 -18.06 10.65
C THR A 87 -35.31 -17.81 9.58
N ARG A 88 -35.78 -17.55 8.35
CA ARG A 88 -34.93 -17.20 7.20
C ARG A 88 -35.34 -15.85 6.61
N PHE A 89 -34.33 -15.10 6.18
CA PHE A 89 -34.47 -13.85 5.48
C PHE A 89 -34.00 -14.01 4.04
N LYS A 90 -34.69 -13.34 3.12
CA LYS A 90 -34.30 -13.27 1.72
C LYS A 90 -34.41 -11.83 1.25
N LEU A 91 -33.25 -11.22 1.04
CA LEU A 91 -33.09 -9.89 0.48
C LEU A 91 -33.13 -9.99 -1.04
N VAL A 92 -34.16 -9.43 -1.68
CA VAL A 92 -34.31 -9.44 -3.14
C VAL A 92 -34.07 -8.02 -3.65
N THR A 93 -33.07 -7.83 -4.49
CA THR A 93 -32.80 -6.54 -5.15
C THR A 93 -32.59 -6.72 -6.65
N ALA A 94 -32.66 -5.64 -7.42
CA ALA A 94 -32.32 -5.68 -8.84
C ALA A 94 -30.86 -6.11 -9.13
N SER A 95 -29.95 -5.97 -8.15
CA SER A 95 -28.53 -6.33 -8.26
C SER A 95 -28.21 -7.71 -7.67
N GLY A 96 -29.19 -8.43 -7.12
CA GLY A 96 -28.99 -9.80 -6.64
C GLY A 96 -30.03 -10.27 -5.61
N THR A 97 -30.03 -11.57 -5.31
CA THR A 97 -30.83 -12.15 -4.22
C THR A 97 -29.91 -12.81 -3.21
N PHE A 98 -30.06 -12.43 -1.94
CA PHE A 98 -29.17 -12.86 -0.85
C PHE A 98 -30.01 -13.52 0.24
N GLN A 99 -29.60 -14.68 0.71
CA GLN A 99 -30.32 -15.47 1.71
C GLN A 99 -29.43 -15.67 2.93
N PHE A 100 -30.03 -15.52 4.11
CA PHE A 100 -29.38 -15.73 5.40
C PHE A 100 -30.43 -16.05 6.46
N SER A 101 -30.03 -16.73 7.52
CA SER A 101 -30.89 -17.14 8.62
C SER A 101 -30.67 -16.33 9.89
N ALA A 102 -31.66 -16.35 10.78
CA ALA A 102 -31.50 -15.80 12.12
C ALA A 102 -30.36 -16.49 12.88
N GLU A 103 -30.21 -17.81 12.72
CA GLU A 103 -29.12 -18.59 13.30
C GLU A 103 -27.75 -18.09 12.83
N GLU A 104 -27.56 -17.89 11.52
CA GLU A 104 -26.30 -17.35 10.97
C GLU A 104 -25.99 -15.95 11.51
N ILE A 105 -26.98 -15.05 11.59
CA ILE A 105 -26.77 -13.71 12.17
C ILE A 105 -26.36 -13.80 13.65
N ILE A 106 -27.01 -14.68 14.42
CA ILE A 106 -26.77 -14.82 15.86
C ILE A 106 -25.38 -15.41 16.11
N THR A 107 -25.00 -16.43 15.34
CA THR A 107 -23.77 -17.21 15.53
C THR A 107 -22.54 -16.57 14.89
N GLN A 108 -22.65 -16.07 13.67
CA GLN A 108 -21.53 -15.48 12.92
C GLN A 108 -21.39 -13.97 13.19
N GLY A 109 -22.49 -13.30 13.57
CA GLY A 109 -22.54 -11.86 13.85
C GLY A 109 -22.43 -10.95 12.62
N ARG A 110 -21.67 -11.35 11.60
CA ARG A 110 -21.52 -10.65 10.31
C ARG A 110 -21.45 -11.64 9.16
N ILE A 111 -22.19 -11.36 8.09
CA ILE A 111 -22.22 -12.14 6.85
C ILE A 111 -21.92 -11.18 5.70
N VAL A 112 -21.07 -11.58 4.77
CA VAL A 112 -20.63 -10.76 3.63
C VAL A 112 -20.94 -11.49 2.34
N PHE A 113 -21.57 -10.80 1.39
CA PHE A 113 -21.83 -11.27 0.04
C PHE A 113 -21.13 -10.34 -0.95
N ASP A 114 -20.29 -10.88 -1.81
CA ASP A 114 -19.72 -10.14 -2.94
C ASP A 114 -20.79 -9.92 -4.03
N VAL A 115 -20.77 -8.75 -4.65
CA VAL A 115 -21.73 -8.36 -5.70
C VAL A 115 -20.99 -7.82 -6.91
N GLY A 116 -21.27 -8.38 -8.09
CA GLY A 116 -20.62 -7.96 -9.34
C GLY A 116 -19.38 -8.80 -9.66
N SER A 117 -18.41 -8.21 -10.37
CA SER A 117 -17.16 -8.89 -10.74
C SER A 117 -16.24 -9.11 -9.53
N LYS A 118 -15.32 -10.08 -9.64
CA LYS A 118 -14.35 -10.47 -8.59
C LYS A 118 -13.60 -9.29 -7.93
N TYR A 119 -13.24 -8.28 -8.73
CA TYR A 119 -12.50 -7.09 -8.28
C TYR A 119 -13.38 -5.84 -8.14
N SER A 120 -14.70 -5.98 -8.18
CA SER A 120 -15.63 -4.86 -8.05
C SER A 120 -15.62 -4.23 -6.65
N ASN A 121 -15.31 -5.04 -5.63
CA ASN A 121 -15.32 -4.68 -4.20
C ASN A 121 -16.69 -4.22 -3.68
N ASN A 122 -17.76 -4.39 -4.47
CA ASN A 122 -19.12 -4.10 -4.05
C ASN A 122 -19.66 -5.26 -3.23
N THR A 123 -20.30 -4.96 -2.10
CA THR A 123 -20.74 -5.99 -1.16
C THR A 123 -22.14 -5.71 -0.62
N VAL A 124 -22.79 -6.77 -0.12
CA VAL A 124 -23.90 -6.72 0.82
C VAL A 124 -23.41 -7.31 2.13
N ILE A 125 -23.57 -6.57 3.23
CA ILE A 125 -23.06 -6.93 4.54
C ILE A 125 -24.19 -6.93 5.55
N VAL A 126 -24.50 -8.10 6.10
CA VAL A 126 -25.46 -8.26 7.19
C VAL A 126 -24.70 -8.24 8.51
N THR A 127 -24.98 -7.30 9.41
CA THR A 127 -24.31 -7.18 10.72
C THR A 127 -25.32 -7.13 11.86
N ARG A 128 -25.19 -8.02 12.84
CA ARG A 128 -25.99 -8.02 14.07
C ARG A 128 -25.71 -6.73 14.86
N ALA A 129 -26.74 -6.11 15.43
CA ALA A 129 -26.57 -4.96 16.31
C ALA A 129 -25.63 -5.29 17.49
N GLY A 130 -24.76 -4.33 17.86
CA GLY A 130 -23.74 -4.52 18.89
C GLY A 130 -22.62 -5.53 18.56
N TYR A 131 -22.55 -6.09 17.34
CA TYR A 131 -21.45 -6.96 16.93
C TYR A 131 -20.41 -6.19 16.12
N TYR A 132 -19.15 -6.30 16.54
CA TYR A 132 -18.01 -5.66 15.90
C TYR A 132 -17.04 -6.74 15.46
N TRP A 133 -17.07 -7.06 14.18
CA TRP A 133 -16.32 -8.19 13.58
C TRP A 133 -14.80 -8.10 13.73
N PHE A 134 -14.28 -6.90 13.96
CA PHE A 134 -12.86 -6.63 14.14
C PHE A 134 -12.41 -6.73 15.61
N ARG A 135 -13.33 -6.78 16.56
CA ARG A 135 -12.95 -6.82 17.98
C ARG A 135 -12.41 -8.20 18.34
N PRO A 136 -11.24 -8.28 18.99
CA PRO A 136 -10.74 -9.54 19.47
C PRO A 136 -11.61 -10.09 20.61
N GLU A 137 -11.57 -11.42 20.78
CA GLU A 137 -12.10 -12.08 21.96
C GLU A 137 -11.32 -11.65 23.22
N ALA A 138 -11.99 -11.70 24.37
CA ALA A 138 -11.36 -11.44 25.67
C ALA A 138 -10.25 -12.47 25.95
N LYS A 139 -9.08 -12.03 26.46
CA LYS A 139 -8.05 -12.99 26.86
C LYS A 139 -8.50 -13.73 28.12
N PRO A 140 -8.02 -14.97 28.36
CA PRO A 140 -8.31 -15.67 29.61
C PRO A 140 -7.95 -14.82 30.83
N GLY A 141 -8.92 -14.55 31.70
CA GLY A 141 -8.75 -13.75 32.92
C GLY A 141 -9.01 -12.25 32.76
N ASP A 142 -9.30 -11.76 31.54
CA ASP A 142 -9.74 -10.38 31.33
C ASP A 142 -11.16 -10.18 31.83
N PHE A 143 -11.42 -9.02 32.44
CA PHE A 143 -12.76 -8.48 32.55
C PHE A 143 -13.01 -7.57 31.34
N VAL A 144 -14.07 -7.83 30.59
CA VAL A 144 -14.48 -7.00 29.44
C VAL A 144 -15.90 -6.51 29.65
N LEU A 145 -16.11 -5.21 29.45
CA LEU A 145 -17.41 -4.56 29.49
C LEU A 145 -17.57 -3.70 28.23
N ASP A 146 -18.41 -4.16 27.30
CA ASP A 146 -18.70 -3.43 26.07
C ASP A 146 -19.71 -2.31 26.33
N GLY A 147 -19.61 -1.19 25.60
CA GLY A 147 -20.49 -0.03 25.80
C GLY A 147 -21.99 -0.36 25.74
N CYS A 148 -22.38 -1.27 24.85
CA CYS A 148 -23.78 -1.72 24.73
C CYS A 148 -24.29 -2.53 25.94
N GLN A 149 -23.40 -3.04 26.81
CA GLN A 149 -23.73 -3.77 28.02
C GLN A 149 -23.87 -2.85 29.26
N ILE A 150 -23.48 -1.58 29.14
CA ILE A 150 -23.53 -0.60 30.25
C ILE A 150 -24.95 -0.03 30.36
N THR A 151 -25.85 -0.75 31.03
CA THR A 151 -27.27 -0.35 31.15
C THR A 151 -27.51 0.84 32.06
N SER A 152 -26.51 1.27 32.84
CA SER A 152 -26.58 2.45 33.71
C SER A 152 -26.36 3.77 32.98
N LEU A 153 -25.91 3.72 31.72
CA LEU A 153 -25.67 4.88 30.87
C LEU A 153 -26.55 4.81 29.61
N PRO A 154 -26.91 5.97 29.02
CA PRO A 154 -27.56 5.98 27.72
C PRO A 154 -26.60 5.45 26.65
N VAL A 155 -27.06 4.50 25.85
CA VAL A 155 -26.32 3.98 24.69
C VAL A 155 -26.77 4.77 23.46
N VAL A 156 -25.81 5.32 22.73
CA VAL A 156 -26.06 6.04 21.48
C VAL A 156 -25.23 5.41 20.36
N ASN A 157 -25.80 5.38 19.15
CA ASN A 157 -25.07 4.93 17.97
C ASN A 157 -24.23 6.11 17.44
N TYR A 158 -22.92 6.02 17.61
CA TYR A 158 -21.97 7.05 17.21
C TYR A 158 -20.91 6.43 16.30
N TYR A 159 -20.70 6.99 15.10
CA TYR A 159 -19.84 6.40 14.06
C TYR A 159 -20.11 4.93 13.79
N ARG A 160 -21.40 4.55 13.71
CA ARG A 160 -21.90 3.18 13.51
C ARG A 160 -21.56 2.20 14.63
N MET A 161 -21.16 2.70 15.80
CA MET A 161 -20.90 1.93 17.00
C MET A 161 -21.85 2.34 18.13
N ASP A 162 -22.51 1.35 18.72
CA ASP A 162 -23.25 1.49 19.97
C ASP A 162 -22.27 1.73 21.13
N SER A 163 -22.24 2.95 21.65
CA SER A 163 -21.33 3.40 22.69
C SER A 163 -22.10 3.98 23.88
N ALA A 164 -21.62 3.71 25.10
CA ALA A 164 -22.21 4.26 26.31
C ALA A 164 -21.76 5.71 26.51
N GLN A 165 -22.71 6.62 26.68
CA GLN A 165 -22.42 8.04 26.84
C GLN A 165 -22.29 8.40 28.33
N LEU A 166 -21.09 8.82 28.73
CA LEU A 166 -20.79 9.36 30.05
C LEU A 166 -20.74 10.90 29.97
N ASN A 167 -21.77 11.56 30.50
CA ASN A 167 -21.89 13.02 30.41
C ASN A 167 -20.83 13.76 31.24
N PRO A 168 -20.58 15.05 30.96
CA PRO A 168 -19.70 15.89 31.76
C PRO A 168 -20.01 15.81 33.25
N GLN A 169 -18.97 15.71 34.08
CA GLN A 169 -19.06 15.56 35.54
C GLN A 169 -19.82 14.31 36.04
N GLN A 170 -20.31 13.45 35.14
CA GLN A 170 -21.02 12.22 35.50
C GLN A 170 -20.03 11.13 35.91
N THR A 171 -20.47 10.28 36.83
CA THR A 171 -19.75 9.09 37.26
C THR A 171 -20.61 7.86 36.96
N PHE A 172 -20.01 6.78 36.47
CA PHE A 172 -20.66 5.47 36.42
C PHE A 172 -19.82 4.43 37.17
N GLU A 173 -20.48 3.35 37.60
CA GLU A 173 -19.87 2.34 38.45
C GLU A 173 -20.12 0.92 37.91
N PHE A 174 -19.16 0.03 38.13
CA PHE A 174 -19.22 -1.38 37.76
C PHE A 174 -18.38 -2.24 38.72
N ILE A 175 -18.60 -3.56 38.71
CA ILE A 175 -17.85 -4.51 39.55
C ILE A 175 -17.10 -5.46 38.61
N PRO A 176 -15.77 -5.37 38.52
CA PRO A 176 -15.00 -6.29 37.70
C PRO A 176 -14.79 -7.63 38.40
N LEU A 177 -14.94 -8.70 37.63
CA LEU A 177 -14.61 -10.06 38.06
C LEU A 177 -13.26 -10.45 37.47
N LEU A 178 -12.19 -10.22 38.25
CA LEU A 178 -10.82 -10.59 37.90
C LEU A 178 -10.37 -11.81 38.72
N PRO A 179 -9.53 -12.70 38.18
CA PRO A 179 -8.93 -13.79 38.95
C PRO A 179 -8.12 -13.24 40.14
N PRO A 180 -7.91 -13.97 41.24
CA PRO A 180 -7.06 -13.52 42.34
C PRO A 180 -5.60 -13.34 41.88
N PRO A 181 -4.82 -12.42 42.48
CA PRO A 181 -3.41 -12.24 42.13
C PRO A 181 -2.57 -13.48 42.48
N GLU A 182 -1.59 -13.81 41.65
CA GLU A 182 -0.68 -14.93 41.89
C GLU A 182 0.20 -14.68 43.14
N PRO A 183 0.30 -15.66 44.07
CA PRO A 183 1.12 -15.53 45.27
C PRO A 183 2.58 -15.19 44.94
N GLY A 184 3.13 -14.18 45.61
CA GLY A 184 4.54 -13.78 45.47
C GLY A 184 4.84 -12.85 44.28
N THR A 185 3.88 -12.58 43.39
CA THR A 185 4.02 -11.60 42.30
C THR A 185 3.63 -10.18 42.75
N GLY A 186 4.16 -9.14 42.10
CA GLY A 186 3.50 -7.82 42.12
C GLY A 186 2.39 -7.84 41.07
N CYS A 187 1.16 -7.42 41.43
CA CYS A 187 0.03 -7.49 40.51
C CYS A 187 -0.69 -6.14 40.47
N GLN A 188 -0.41 -5.36 39.42
CA GLN A 188 -1.21 -4.19 39.04
C GLN A 188 -2.34 -4.64 38.12
N VAL A 189 -3.42 -3.87 38.09
CA VAL A 189 -4.44 -3.99 37.05
C VAL A 189 -4.20 -2.92 36.01
N LEU A 190 -4.17 -3.35 34.75
CA LEU A 190 -4.20 -2.48 33.59
C LEU A 190 -5.66 -2.26 33.20
N LEU A 191 -6.08 -0.99 33.21
CA LEU A 191 -7.28 -0.52 32.54
C LEU A 191 -6.93 -0.14 31.11
N HIS A 192 -7.72 -0.68 30.18
CA HIS A 192 -7.79 -0.29 28.80
C HIS A 192 -9.18 0.24 28.50
N LEU A 193 -9.26 1.49 28.10
CA LEU A 193 -10.50 2.15 27.72
C LEU A 193 -10.43 2.52 26.25
N GLN A 194 -11.35 1.97 25.45
CA GLN A 194 -11.56 2.41 24.08
C GLN A 194 -12.68 3.46 24.09
N ALA A 195 -12.35 4.70 23.73
CA ALA A 195 -13.31 5.80 23.83
C ALA A 195 -13.06 6.96 22.85
N GLN A 196 -14.06 7.85 22.75
CA GLN A 196 -14.03 9.05 21.91
C GLN A 196 -14.72 10.21 22.63
N LEU A 197 -14.34 11.45 22.34
CA LEU A 197 -15.15 12.61 22.69
C LEU A 197 -16.27 12.82 21.65
N ARG A 198 -17.40 13.37 22.09
CA ARG A 198 -18.51 13.74 21.22
C ARG A 198 -18.80 15.24 21.35
N GLY A 199 -18.85 15.94 20.21
CA GLY A 199 -19.30 17.34 20.14
C GLY A 199 -20.79 17.53 20.48
N LEU A 200 -21.16 18.71 20.97
CA LEU A 200 -22.56 19.05 21.30
C LEU A 200 -23.32 19.57 20.06
N GLU A 201 -24.63 19.35 20.00
CA GLU A 201 -25.48 19.74 18.86
C GLU A 201 -25.50 21.25 18.54
N ALA A 202 -25.04 22.11 19.44
CA ALA A 202 -24.97 23.56 19.23
C ALA A 202 -23.75 24.00 18.41
N ASP A 203 -22.76 23.13 18.19
CA ASP A 203 -21.50 23.48 17.54
C ASP A 203 -21.54 23.28 15.99
N PHE A 204 -22.65 22.80 15.42
CA PHE A 204 -22.82 22.54 13.97
C PHE A 204 -22.69 23.80 13.08
N ASP A 205 -21.49 24.08 12.52
CA ASP A 205 -21.28 25.18 11.56
C ASP A 205 -21.78 24.83 10.14
N LYS A 206 -22.31 25.85 9.45
CA LYS A 206 -22.77 25.86 8.06
C LYS A 206 -21.65 26.26 7.07
N ARG A 207 -20.38 26.14 7.47
CA ARG A 207 -19.22 26.62 6.70
C ARG A 207 -18.18 25.54 6.49
N ASP A 208 -18.18 24.93 5.31
CA ASP A 208 -17.17 25.14 4.26
C ASP A 208 -17.72 24.50 2.97
N LYS A 209 -17.61 25.20 1.84
CA LYS A 209 -18.24 24.86 0.55
C LYS A 209 -17.25 24.29 -0.46
N SER A 210 -15.99 24.10 -0.08
CA SER A 210 -14.88 23.93 -1.04
C SER A 210 -14.62 22.49 -1.50
N PHE A 211 -15.12 21.45 -0.82
CA PHE A 211 -14.80 20.04 -1.14
C PHE A 211 -16.01 19.09 -1.33
N GLY A 212 -17.12 19.57 -1.89
CA GLY A 212 -18.16 18.70 -2.48
C GLY A 212 -18.98 17.83 -1.50
N MET A 213 -18.87 18.03 -0.19
CA MET A 213 -19.66 17.29 0.80
C MET A 213 -20.96 18.04 1.11
N ARG A 214 -22.09 17.41 0.79
CA ARG A 214 -23.40 17.83 1.28
C ARG A 214 -23.98 16.67 2.09
N GLY A 215 -24.18 16.88 3.39
CA GLY A 215 -25.18 16.10 4.13
C GLY A 215 -26.54 16.22 3.43
N VAL A 216 -27.37 15.18 3.51
CA VAL A 216 -28.67 15.09 2.83
C VAL A 216 -29.61 16.26 3.19
N ASP A 217 -29.37 16.93 4.32
CA ASP A 217 -30.09 18.11 4.83
C ASP A 217 -29.16 19.27 5.29
N GLY A 218 -27.84 19.16 5.12
CA GLY A 218 -26.87 20.20 5.49
C GLY A 218 -26.37 20.22 6.94
N SER A 219 -26.72 19.25 7.80
CA SER A 219 -26.11 19.09 9.14
C SER A 219 -24.89 18.16 9.11
N HIS A 220 -23.81 18.45 9.86
CA HIS A 220 -22.62 17.58 9.96
C HIS A 220 -22.26 17.31 11.42
N GLU A 221 -21.90 16.07 11.77
CA GLU A 221 -21.25 15.76 13.05
C GLU A 221 -19.84 16.37 13.06
N ILE A 222 -19.50 17.15 14.09
CA ILE A 222 -18.19 17.81 14.20
C ILE A 222 -17.28 16.97 15.10
N PRO A 223 -16.16 16.45 14.58
CA PRO A 223 -15.09 15.90 15.38
C PRO A 223 -14.56 16.96 16.35
N VAL A 224 -14.20 16.54 17.55
CA VAL A 224 -13.64 17.43 18.57
C VAL A 224 -12.30 16.88 19.05
N THR A 225 -11.40 17.81 19.34
CA THR A 225 -10.10 17.51 19.92
C THR A 225 -10.03 18.23 21.26
N ASP A 226 -9.81 17.51 22.36
CA ASP A 226 -9.68 18.10 23.69
C ASP A 226 -8.95 17.15 24.65
N GLU A 227 -8.41 17.71 25.73
CA GLU A 227 -7.85 16.94 26.83
C GLU A 227 -8.95 16.56 27.83
N LEU A 228 -9.00 15.29 28.19
CA LEU A 228 -9.91 14.80 29.22
C LEU A 228 -9.11 14.07 30.29
N THR A 229 -9.38 14.45 31.54
CA THR A 229 -8.92 13.71 32.71
C THR A 229 -10.04 12.78 33.22
N LEU A 230 -9.70 11.52 33.47
CA LEU A 230 -10.57 10.52 34.07
C LEU A 230 -10.12 10.26 35.49
N GLU A 231 -11.07 10.30 36.43
CA GLU A 231 -10.82 9.88 37.81
C GLU A 231 -11.41 8.48 38.02
N VAL A 232 -10.54 7.52 38.36
CA VAL A 232 -10.93 6.14 38.69
C VAL A 232 -10.88 5.99 40.21
N THR A 233 -12.01 5.70 40.85
CA THR A 233 -12.12 5.58 42.31
C THR A 233 -12.67 4.23 42.75
N ASP A 234 -12.38 3.83 44.00
CA ASP A 234 -13.01 2.68 44.64
C ASP A 234 -14.37 3.03 45.28
N GLU A 235 -15.01 2.03 45.89
CA GLU A 235 -16.29 2.20 46.59
C GLU A 235 -16.25 3.23 47.72
N ALA A 236 -15.09 3.38 48.39
CA ALA A 236 -14.87 4.34 49.47
C ALA A 236 -14.56 5.76 48.96
N GLY A 237 -14.47 5.96 47.64
CA GLY A 237 -14.15 7.25 47.02
C GLY A 237 -12.65 7.58 47.02
N ARG A 238 -11.78 6.60 47.30
CA ARG A 238 -10.34 6.78 47.15
C ARG A 238 -9.98 6.73 45.67
N VAL A 239 -9.20 7.70 45.21
CA VAL A 239 -8.63 7.71 43.85
C VAL A 239 -7.63 6.56 43.71
N LEU A 240 -7.95 5.64 42.82
CA LEU A 240 -7.10 4.51 42.43
C LEU A 240 -6.08 4.97 41.39
N THR A 241 -6.53 5.74 40.39
CA THR A 241 -5.67 6.38 39.40
C THR A 241 -6.40 7.55 38.73
N THR A 242 -5.63 8.43 38.13
CA THR A 242 -6.09 9.54 37.29
C THR A 242 -5.44 9.39 35.92
N ILE A 243 -6.23 9.46 34.86
CA ILE A 243 -5.74 9.27 33.49
C ILE A 243 -6.11 10.50 32.67
N SER A 244 -5.10 11.29 32.30
CA SER A 244 -5.25 12.40 31.37
C SER A 244 -4.90 11.91 29.97
N HIS A 245 -5.79 12.16 29.01
CA HIS A 245 -5.60 11.76 27.62
C HIS A 245 -6.14 12.83 26.69
N PHE A 246 -5.40 13.11 25.62
CA PHE A 246 -5.80 14.02 24.57
C PHE A 246 -6.54 13.26 23.48
N TYR A 247 -7.86 13.43 23.43
CA TYR A 247 -8.70 12.79 22.43
C TYR A 247 -8.70 13.61 21.15
N ARG A 248 -8.54 12.95 20.00
CA ARG A 248 -8.26 13.64 18.75
C ARG A 248 -9.30 13.40 17.66
N ALA A 249 -9.54 14.45 16.90
CA ALA A 249 -10.02 14.35 15.53
C ALA A 249 -8.84 14.11 14.57
N HIS A 250 -9.08 13.35 13.51
CA HIS A 250 -8.22 13.27 12.34
C HIS A 250 -8.86 14.02 11.17
N ASP A 251 -8.14 15.02 10.66
CA ASP A 251 -8.65 15.97 9.68
C ASP A 251 -9.93 16.67 10.21
N VAL A 252 -10.58 17.54 9.44
CA VAL A 252 -11.81 18.24 9.87
C VAL A 252 -13.06 17.34 9.90
N TRP A 253 -12.95 16.04 9.59
CA TRP A 253 -14.11 15.19 9.26
C TRP A 253 -14.26 13.88 10.05
N CYS A 254 -13.24 13.39 10.76
CA CYS A 254 -13.30 12.07 11.43
C CYS A 254 -12.82 12.14 12.88
N GLN A 255 -13.60 11.65 13.85
CA GLN A 255 -13.09 11.36 15.20
C GLN A 255 -12.32 10.04 15.23
N LEU A 256 -11.17 10.01 15.90
CA LEU A 256 -10.39 8.79 16.16
C LEU A 256 -10.98 7.99 17.31
N LEU A 257 -10.91 6.66 17.26
CA LEU A 257 -11.15 5.80 18.42
C LEU A 257 -9.83 5.61 19.14
N GLU A 258 -9.77 6.09 20.38
CA GLU A 258 -8.53 6.17 21.14
C GLU A 258 -8.44 5.03 22.15
N ASP A 259 -7.21 4.53 22.36
CA ASP A 259 -6.88 3.59 23.41
C ASP A 259 -6.27 4.31 24.59
N VAL A 260 -7.00 4.36 25.69
CA VAL A 260 -6.61 5.03 26.92
C VAL A 260 -6.22 3.99 27.96
N TRP A 261 -5.00 4.09 28.47
CA TRP A 261 -4.43 3.10 29.40
C TRP A 261 -4.19 3.71 30.78
N GLY A 262 -4.42 2.93 31.82
CA GLY A 262 -4.07 3.30 33.18
C GLY A 262 -3.72 2.08 34.04
N GLU A 263 -2.79 2.25 34.99
CA GLU A 263 -2.42 1.19 35.93
C GLU A 263 -2.81 1.58 37.36
N PHE A 264 -3.32 0.63 38.13
CA PHE A 264 -3.61 0.80 39.55
C PHE A 264 -3.66 -0.51 40.32
N ASP A 265 -3.56 -0.43 41.64
CA ASP A 265 -3.70 -1.58 42.52
C ASP A 265 -5.18 -1.81 42.86
N LEU A 266 -5.66 -3.03 42.65
CA LEU A 266 -6.98 -3.49 43.06
C LEU A 266 -6.85 -4.58 44.12
N PRO A 267 -7.66 -4.53 45.20
CA PRO A 267 -7.69 -5.60 46.20
C PRO A 267 -8.04 -6.96 45.57
N SER A 268 -7.73 -8.02 46.30
CA SER A 268 -8.03 -9.41 45.90
C SER A 268 -9.50 -9.77 46.04
N THR A 269 -10.27 -9.00 46.81
CA THR A 269 -11.73 -9.13 46.93
C THR A 269 -12.43 -8.31 45.85
N PRO A 270 -13.53 -8.81 45.25
CA PRO A 270 -14.36 -8.01 44.36
C PRO A 270 -14.75 -6.69 45.02
N CYS A 271 -14.44 -5.57 44.35
CA CYS A 271 -14.78 -4.24 44.81
C CYS A 271 -15.37 -3.42 43.67
N LYS A 272 -16.21 -2.45 44.00
CA LYS A 272 -16.81 -1.57 43.01
C LYS A 272 -15.78 -0.52 42.53
N ILE A 273 -15.73 -0.30 41.22
CA ILE A 273 -14.93 0.75 40.57
C ILE A 273 -15.88 1.81 40.03
N ARG A 274 -15.48 3.07 40.16
CA ARG A 274 -16.17 4.21 39.55
C ARG A 274 -15.25 4.94 38.59
N ILE A 275 -15.76 5.33 37.43
CA ILE A 275 -15.06 6.19 36.47
C ILE A 275 -15.86 7.49 36.32
N LYS A 276 -15.20 8.62 36.55
CA LYS A 276 -15.76 9.96 36.40
C LYS A 276 -15.19 10.65 35.17
N ASN A 277 -16.07 11.18 34.32
CA ASN A 277 -15.70 12.15 33.29
C ASN A 277 -15.52 13.52 33.97
N THR A 278 -14.28 14.00 34.11
CA THR A 278 -14.02 15.30 34.76
C THR A 278 -14.09 16.47 33.78
N HIS A 279 -14.38 16.24 32.51
CA HIS A 279 -14.53 17.31 31.53
C HIS A 279 -15.76 18.17 31.85
N GLU A 280 -15.69 19.48 31.62
CA GLU A 280 -16.77 20.42 31.96
C GLU A 280 -17.91 20.43 30.94
N ARG A 281 -17.57 20.23 29.66
CA ARG A 281 -18.49 20.41 28.53
C ARG A 281 -18.82 19.16 27.70
N LEU A 282 -17.83 18.30 27.40
CA LEU A 282 -17.96 17.23 26.41
C LEU A 282 -18.27 15.86 27.04
N PRO A 283 -19.27 15.13 26.52
CA PRO A 283 -19.49 13.74 26.89
C PRO A 283 -18.40 12.82 26.33
N LEU A 284 -18.13 11.74 27.06
CA LEU A 284 -17.24 10.66 26.65
C LEU A 284 -18.06 9.47 26.14
N MET A 285 -17.70 8.99 24.96
CA MET A 285 -18.28 7.82 24.31
C MET A 285 -17.45 6.59 24.62
N ILE A 286 -17.92 5.75 25.55
CA ILE A 286 -17.24 4.53 25.97
C ILE A 286 -17.65 3.38 25.05
N ASN A 287 -16.67 2.82 24.35
CA ASN A 287 -16.88 1.75 23.39
C ASN A 287 -16.60 0.36 24.02
N ARG A 288 -15.55 0.27 24.84
CA ARG A 288 -15.16 -0.93 25.59
C ARG A 288 -14.25 -0.56 26.77
N ILE A 289 -14.38 -1.33 27.84
CA ILE A 289 -13.48 -1.33 28.99
C ILE A 289 -12.91 -2.73 29.14
N VAL A 290 -11.58 -2.85 29.22
CA VAL A 290 -10.89 -4.09 29.58
C VAL A 290 -10.07 -3.85 30.83
N LEU A 291 -10.20 -4.75 31.81
CA LEU A 291 -9.28 -4.83 32.93
C LEU A 291 -8.49 -6.14 32.85
N HIS A 292 -7.18 -6.04 32.97
CA HIS A 292 -6.27 -7.18 32.95
C HIS A 292 -5.32 -7.14 34.13
N ARG A 293 -5.18 -8.24 34.88
CA ARG A 293 -4.15 -8.35 35.92
C ARG A 293 -2.80 -8.61 35.27
N GLN A 294 -1.83 -7.73 35.53
CA GLN A 294 -0.46 -7.87 35.05
C GLN A 294 0.46 -8.39 36.16
N PRO A 295 0.69 -9.71 36.26
CA PRO A 295 1.72 -10.24 37.15
C PRO A 295 3.10 -9.82 36.63
N ARG A 296 3.89 -9.16 37.48
CA ARG A 296 5.29 -8.84 37.19
C ARG A 296 6.21 -9.53 38.18
N GLN A 297 7.11 -10.35 37.65
CA GLN A 297 8.12 -11.05 38.45
C GLN A 297 9.38 -10.20 38.61
N HIS A 298 10.02 -10.28 39.77
CA HIS A 298 11.33 -9.64 39.93
C HIS A 298 12.34 -10.34 39.01
N LEU A 299 13.16 -9.56 38.33
CA LEU A 299 14.10 -10.00 37.31
C LEU A 299 13.43 -10.58 36.04
N GLN A 300 12.17 -10.24 35.78
CA GLN A 300 11.51 -10.59 34.52
C GLN A 300 12.27 -9.94 33.35
N LEU A 301 12.67 -10.77 32.38
CA LEU A 301 13.50 -10.38 31.25
C LEU A 301 12.69 -10.33 29.95
N THR A 302 12.97 -9.33 29.13
CA THR A 302 12.51 -9.21 27.75
C THR A 302 13.72 -9.12 26.84
N VAL A 303 13.82 -10.08 25.92
CA VAL A 303 14.88 -10.20 24.91
C VAL A 303 14.25 -10.50 23.55
N PRO A 304 14.91 -10.17 22.42
CA PRO A 304 14.30 -10.32 21.10
C PRO A 304 14.14 -11.79 20.70
N THR A 305 13.14 -12.08 19.87
CA THR A 305 12.84 -13.42 19.35
C THR A 305 13.80 -13.86 18.24
N TYR A 306 14.43 -12.91 17.55
CA TYR A 306 15.49 -13.17 16.58
C TYR A 306 16.55 -12.07 16.63
N LEU A 307 17.74 -12.33 16.08
CA LEU A 307 18.82 -11.34 15.84
C LEU A 307 19.66 -11.74 14.62
N LEU A 308 20.34 -10.78 14.00
CA LEU A 308 21.52 -11.09 13.20
C LEU A 308 22.75 -11.21 14.12
N LYS A 309 23.70 -12.06 13.75
CA LYS A 309 24.97 -12.20 14.47
C LYS A 309 25.69 -10.85 14.49
N ASN A 310 26.18 -10.47 15.67
CA ASN A 310 26.79 -9.16 15.96
C ASN A 310 25.83 -7.96 15.90
N GLU A 311 24.53 -8.17 15.73
CA GLU A 311 23.53 -7.08 15.83
C GLU A 311 23.46 -6.60 17.30
N PRO A 312 23.71 -5.31 17.57
CA PRO A 312 23.48 -4.74 18.89
C PRO A 312 21.99 -4.73 19.21
N PHE A 313 21.63 -5.05 20.45
CA PHE A 313 20.26 -4.95 20.93
C PHE A 313 20.20 -4.44 22.38
N THR A 314 19.01 -4.03 22.82
CA THR A 314 18.75 -3.64 24.20
C THR A 314 17.86 -4.70 24.85
N GLY A 315 18.39 -5.38 25.87
CA GLY A 315 17.58 -6.21 26.76
C GLY A 315 16.91 -5.34 27.83
N ARG A 316 15.81 -5.82 28.39
CA ARG A 316 15.07 -5.10 29.44
C ARG A 316 14.73 -6.03 30.60
N ILE A 317 14.91 -5.54 31.83
CA ILE A 317 14.65 -6.31 33.05
C ILE A 317 13.76 -5.53 34.04
N PHE A 318 12.75 -6.18 34.57
CA PHE A 318 11.87 -5.59 35.59
C PHE A 318 12.40 -5.87 37.00
N ALA A 319 12.51 -4.84 37.83
CA ALA A 319 12.90 -4.98 39.22
C ALA A 319 11.84 -4.42 40.18
N ARG A 320 11.44 -5.21 41.18
CA ARG A 320 10.49 -4.78 42.21
C ARG A 320 11.12 -3.87 43.27
N ARG A 321 12.44 -3.90 43.35
CA ARG A 321 13.29 -3.25 44.36
C ARG A 321 14.64 -2.96 43.72
N VAL A 322 15.41 -2.07 44.34
CA VAL A 322 16.82 -1.89 43.97
C VAL A 322 17.56 -3.20 44.19
N ASP A 323 18.34 -3.61 43.20
CA ASP A 323 19.14 -4.84 43.24
C ASP A 323 20.39 -4.68 42.38
N THR A 324 21.40 -5.50 42.62
CA THR A 324 22.61 -5.55 41.78
C THR A 324 22.67 -6.89 41.08
N VAL A 325 22.78 -6.85 39.76
CA VAL A 325 22.77 -8.04 38.91
C VAL A 325 24.00 -8.12 38.03
N GLN A 326 24.39 -9.34 37.70
CA GLN A 326 25.32 -9.66 36.63
C GLN A 326 24.53 -10.25 35.46
N ILE A 327 24.72 -9.70 34.26
CA ILE A 327 24.02 -10.09 33.03
C ILE A 327 25.06 -10.70 32.08
N ALA A 328 24.86 -11.93 31.64
CA ALA A 328 25.75 -12.63 30.74
C ALA A 328 24.99 -13.17 29.51
N ILE A 329 25.62 -13.07 28.33
CA ILE A 329 25.15 -13.65 27.07
C ILE A 329 26.36 -14.24 26.33
N ASP A 330 26.20 -15.43 25.77
CA ASP A 330 27.30 -16.17 25.12
C ASP A 330 28.56 -16.23 26.03
N ASP A 331 29.75 -16.17 25.42
CA ASP A 331 31.05 -16.09 26.09
C ASP A 331 31.48 -14.64 26.38
N ALA A 332 30.56 -13.67 26.32
CA ALA A 332 30.87 -12.28 26.61
C ALA A 332 31.09 -12.06 28.12
N ALA A 333 31.95 -11.09 28.45
CA ALA A 333 32.15 -10.67 29.84
C ALA A 333 30.81 -10.21 30.45
N PRO A 334 30.46 -10.68 31.66
CA PRO A 334 29.22 -10.25 32.32
C PRO A 334 29.20 -8.74 32.54
N VAL A 335 28.03 -8.14 32.31
CA VAL A 335 27.76 -6.73 32.61
C VAL A 335 27.20 -6.63 34.02
N GLU A 336 27.85 -5.86 34.89
CA GLU A 336 27.30 -5.52 36.20
C GLU A 336 26.37 -4.31 36.09
N MET A 337 25.18 -4.40 36.70
CA MET A 337 24.19 -3.33 36.67
C MET A 337 23.46 -3.23 38.00
N THR A 338 23.28 -2.00 38.49
CA THR A 338 22.36 -1.70 39.59
C THR A 338 20.98 -1.41 39.01
N LEU A 339 20.03 -2.28 39.29
CA LEU A 339 18.63 -2.14 38.88
C LEU A 339 17.94 -1.13 39.80
N GLN A 340 17.20 -0.21 39.19
CA GLN A 340 16.21 0.62 39.89
C GLN A 340 14.86 -0.08 39.89
N LYS A 341 13.98 0.30 40.81
CA LYS A 341 12.59 -0.20 40.78
C LYS A 341 11.94 0.17 39.44
N GLY A 342 11.29 -0.79 38.78
CA GLY A 342 10.70 -0.65 37.45
C GLY A 342 11.49 -1.35 36.36
N TRP A 343 11.31 -0.91 35.12
CA TRP A 343 12.04 -1.45 33.96
C TRP A 343 13.42 -0.81 33.83
N ASN A 344 14.43 -1.64 33.54
CA ASN A 344 15.82 -1.24 33.36
C ASN A 344 16.33 -1.78 32.03
N ASP A 345 16.96 -0.92 31.23
CA ASP A 345 17.53 -1.27 29.93
C ASP A 345 19.02 -1.57 30.05
N PHE A 346 19.51 -2.55 29.28
CA PHE A 346 20.94 -2.85 29.18
C PHE A 346 21.33 -3.25 27.74
N PRO A 347 22.44 -2.73 27.20
CA PRO A 347 22.91 -3.08 25.86
C PRO A 347 23.62 -4.43 25.84
N LEU A 348 23.39 -5.22 24.80
CA LEU A 348 24.09 -6.49 24.54
C LEU A 348 24.41 -6.65 23.05
N VAL A 349 25.34 -7.56 22.76
CA VAL A 349 25.66 -8.02 21.40
C VAL A 349 25.83 -9.54 21.44
N CYS A 350 25.06 -10.26 20.64
CA CYS A 350 25.17 -11.70 20.50
C CYS A 350 26.21 -12.04 19.42
N ARG A 351 27.30 -12.73 19.78
CA ARG A 351 28.40 -13.04 18.84
C ARG A 351 28.30 -14.47 18.29
N ARG A 352 27.52 -15.32 18.93
CA ARG A 352 27.29 -16.70 18.52
C ARG A 352 25.96 -16.81 17.76
N ALA A 353 26.01 -17.44 16.59
CA ALA A 353 24.81 -17.87 15.87
C ALA A 353 24.28 -19.19 16.44
N GLY A 354 22.96 -19.37 16.43
CA GLY A 354 22.30 -20.51 17.04
C GLY A 354 20.85 -20.21 17.44
N LYS A 355 20.17 -21.22 17.98
CA LYS A 355 18.83 -21.10 18.56
C LYS A 355 18.88 -21.16 20.09
N ASP A 356 17.91 -20.50 20.72
CA ASP A 356 17.70 -20.46 22.17
C ASP A 356 18.95 -20.00 22.94
N ILE A 357 19.58 -18.90 22.49
CA ILE A 357 20.79 -18.37 23.11
C ILE A 357 20.44 -17.78 24.49
N PRO A 358 21.03 -18.29 25.60
CA PRO A 358 20.65 -17.87 26.93
C PRO A 358 21.23 -16.49 27.29
N VAL A 359 20.36 -15.63 27.83
CA VAL A 359 20.70 -14.42 28.57
C VAL A 359 20.47 -14.71 30.04
N VAL A 360 21.56 -14.82 30.78
CA VAL A 360 21.53 -15.21 32.19
C VAL A 360 21.71 -13.97 33.06
N VAL A 361 20.76 -13.76 33.97
CA VAL A 361 20.84 -12.73 35.00
C VAL A 361 21.00 -13.39 36.36
N ARG A 362 21.96 -12.89 37.15
CA ARG A 362 22.27 -13.39 38.50
C ARG A 362 22.31 -12.24 39.49
N ASN A 363 21.65 -12.38 40.62
CA ASN A 363 21.93 -11.59 41.82
C ASN A 363 22.49 -12.52 42.92
N ALA A 364 22.62 -12.02 44.15
CA ALA A 364 23.11 -12.81 45.29
C ALA A 364 22.18 -13.95 45.74
N LYS A 365 20.91 -13.99 45.29
CA LYS A 365 19.85 -14.88 45.81
C LYS A 365 19.23 -15.81 44.75
N GLU A 366 19.18 -15.38 43.50
CA GLU A 366 18.46 -16.06 42.42
C GLU A 366 19.15 -15.83 41.05
N SER A 367 18.87 -16.74 40.12
CA SER A 367 19.31 -16.66 38.72
C SER A 367 18.12 -16.86 37.81
N VAL A 368 17.93 -15.95 36.86
CA VAL A 368 16.87 -15.99 35.84
C VAL A 368 17.51 -16.11 34.47
N VAL A 369 16.89 -16.89 33.58
CA VAL A 369 17.34 -17.09 32.21
C VAL A 369 16.21 -16.74 31.26
N ALA A 370 16.51 -15.92 30.25
CA ALA A 370 15.68 -15.75 29.06
C ALA A 370 16.46 -16.21 27.83
N THR A 371 15.77 -16.49 26.73
CA THR A 371 16.41 -16.97 25.49
C THR A 371 16.15 -16.03 24.34
N VAL A 372 17.21 -15.64 23.62
CA VAL A 372 17.07 -15.08 22.28
C VAL A 372 16.71 -16.24 21.34
N GLY A 373 15.59 -16.13 20.63
CA GLY A 373 15.02 -17.26 19.89
C GLY A 373 15.95 -17.80 18.80
N THR A 374 16.31 -17.03 17.77
CA THR A 374 17.31 -17.45 16.77
C THR A 374 18.24 -16.32 16.36
N VAL A 375 19.54 -16.59 16.37
CA VAL A 375 20.61 -15.68 15.94
C VAL A 375 21.16 -16.17 14.61
N PHE A 376 20.90 -15.41 13.55
CA PHE A 376 21.22 -15.75 12.17
C PHE A 376 22.61 -15.26 11.77
N ASP A 377 23.45 -16.14 11.23
CA ASP A 377 24.73 -15.82 10.58
C ASP A 377 24.48 -15.39 9.13
N LEU A 378 23.87 -14.22 8.98
CA LEU A 378 23.52 -13.60 7.69
C LEU A 378 24.10 -12.19 7.60
N VAL A 379 24.37 -11.76 6.38
CA VAL A 379 24.77 -10.38 6.09
C VAL A 379 23.52 -9.57 5.77
N GLU A 380 23.38 -8.41 6.42
CA GLU A 380 22.28 -7.48 6.15
C GLU A 380 22.41 -6.88 4.75
N GLU A 381 21.27 -6.56 4.11
CA GLU A 381 21.28 -5.81 2.85
C GLU A 381 22.06 -4.50 2.97
N ASN A 382 22.72 -4.10 1.89
CA ASN A 382 23.42 -2.81 1.81
C ASN A 382 22.90 -2.00 0.60
N PRO A 383 22.20 -0.87 0.85
CA PRO A 383 21.84 -0.32 2.15
C PRO A 383 20.78 -1.16 2.88
N PRO A 384 20.67 -1.05 4.22
CA PRO A 384 19.65 -1.77 4.98
C PRO A 384 18.24 -1.41 4.53
N ILE A 385 17.38 -2.42 4.42
CA ILE A 385 15.94 -2.25 4.23
C ILE A 385 15.36 -1.47 5.42
N LYS A 386 14.51 -0.50 5.11
CA LYS A 386 13.83 0.34 6.10
C LYS A 386 12.34 0.00 6.08
N VAL A 387 11.84 -0.53 7.20
CA VAL A 387 10.44 -0.95 7.33
C VAL A 387 9.82 -0.18 8.48
N GLY A 388 8.62 0.36 8.27
CA GLY A 388 8.04 1.24 9.28
C GLY A 388 6.64 1.72 8.99
N TYR A 389 6.35 2.90 9.55
CA TYR A 389 5.06 3.58 9.44
C TYR A 389 5.24 5.09 9.66
N ASP A 390 4.24 5.87 9.26
CA ASP A 390 4.16 7.29 9.62
C ASP A 390 3.30 7.53 10.87
N LEU A 391 3.44 8.73 11.45
CA LEU A 391 2.86 9.10 12.74
C LEU A 391 1.75 10.14 12.65
N THR A 392 0.90 10.02 11.64
CA THR A 392 -0.05 11.09 11.31
C THR A 392 -1.15 11.31 12.32
N VAL A 393 -1.66 10.21 12.87
CA VAL A 393 -2.73 10.20 13.87
C VAL A 393 -2.21 10.34 15.30
N ILE A 394 -0.89 10.50 15.46
CA ILE A 394 -0.22 10.57 16.76
C ILE A 394 0.31 12.00 16.96
N ASN A 395 0.08 12.58 18.13
CA ASN A 395 0.63 13.90 18.41
C ASN A 395 2.15 13.86 18.56
N HIS A 396 2.77 14.92 18.08
CA HIS A 396 4.16 15.23 18.37
C HIS A 396 4.19 16.30 19.46
N ASP A 397 3.99 15.88 20.70
CA ASP A 397 3.82 16.76 21.86
C ASP A 397 4.48 16.17 23.13
N ALA A 398 4.20 16.80 24.28
CA ALA A 398 4.73 16.40 25.60
C ALA A 398 3.99 15.22 26.25
N SER A 399 3.03 14.59 25.59
CA SER A 399 2.26 13.46 26.16
C SER A 399 3.12 12.22 26.44
N GLY A 400 4.29 12.12 25.80
CA GLY A 400 5.18 10.96 25.87
C GLY A 400 4.75 9.79 24.98
N GLU A 401 3.69 9.93 24.17
CA GLU A 401 3.23 8.87 23.26
C GLU A 401 4.29 8.55 22.20
N LEU A 402 4.97 9.56 21.65
CA LEU A 402 6.05 9.35 20.68
C LEU A 402 7.28 8.67 21.30
N ASP A 403 7.66 9.02 22.54
CA ASP A 403 8.73 8.35 23.27
C ASP A 403 8.41 6.87 23.48
N TRP A 404 7.17 6.58 23.87
CA TRP A 404 6.69 5.22 24.03
C TRP A 404 6.63 4.46 22.71
N LEU A 405 6.25 5.10 21.60
CA LEU A 405 6.22 4.49 20.27
C LEU A 405 7.62 4.15 19.75
N LEU A 406 8.62 5.02 19.95
CA LEU A 406 10.01 4.73 19.62
C LEU A 406 10.51 3.49 20.39
N ASP A 407 10.21 3.44 21.69
CA ASP A 407 10.52 2.30 22.54
C ASP A 407 9.77 1.03 22.12
N TYR A 408 8.48 1.13 21.80
CA TYR A 408 7.64 0.02 21.36
C TYR A 408 8.09 -0.55 20.02
N THR A 409 8.41 0.30 19.05
CA THR A 409 8.89 -0.10 17.72
C THR A 409 10.17 -0.90 17.83
N TRP A 410 11.12 -0.42 18.63
CA TRP A 410 12.35 -1.12 18.90
C TRP A 410 12.11 -2.46 19.61
N ARG A 411 11.44 -2.44 20.77
CA ARG A 411 11.26 -3.62 21.62
C ARG A 411 10.49 -4.74 20.95
N THR A 412 9.47 -4.38 20.17
CA THR A 412 8.62 -5.36 19.48
C THR A 412 9.14 -5.70 18.09
N ARG A 413 10.28 -5.12 17.68
CA ARG A 413 10.85 -5.20 16.33
C ARG A 413 9.79 -4.92 15.25
N LEU A 414 8.97 -3.90 15.47
CA LEU A 414 7.93 -3.48 14.52
C LEU A 414 8.53 -3.02 13.19
N GLY A 415 9.75 -2.49 13.24
CA GLY A 415 10.51 -2.01 12.11
C GLY A 415 11.75 -1.28 12.57
N ASN A 416 12.37 -0.56 11.65
CA ASN A 416 13.54 0.30 11.89
C ASN A 416 13.38 1.67 11.23
N TYR A 417 12.15 2.08 10.89
CA TYR A 417 11.87 3.34 10.22
C TYR A 417 10.60 4.00 10.77
N MET A 418 10.63 5.32 10.96
CA MET A 418 9.46 6.12 11.37
C MET A 418 9.45 7.47 10.66
N ALA A 419 8.31 7.81 10.05
CA ALA A 419 8.09 9.13 9.46
C ALA A 419 7.37 10.04 10.44
N LEU A 420 8.04 11.12 10.86
CA LEU A 420 7.49 12.14 11.75
C LEU A 420 6.64 13.10 10.90
N ARG A 421 5.32 12.90 10.91
CA ARG A 421 4.31 13.77 10.29
C ARG A 421 3.22 14.15 11.30
N SER A 422 3.22 15.39 11.79
CA SER A 422 2.12 15.93 12.61
C SER A 422 1.01 16.49 11.72
N PHE A 423 -0.27 16.19 11.96
CA PHE A 423 -1.37 16.61 11.08
C PHE A 423 -2.02 17.98 11.44
N HIS A 424 -1.39 18.79 12.30
CA HIS A 424 -1.85 20.15 12.65
C HIS A 424 -1.61 21.13 11.49
N TYR A 425 -2.45 21.07 10.44
CA TYR A 425 -2.18 21.69 9.14
C TYR A 425 -2.28 23.22 9.08
N ASP A 426 -3.01 23.89 9.99
CA ASP A 426 -3.44 25.27 9.74
C ASP A 426 -3.07 26.32 10.80
N ARG A 427 -2.53 25.95 11.98
CA ARG A 427 -2.10 26.92 13.01
C ARG A 427 -0.99 26.34 13.88
N PRO A 428 -0.04 27.16 14.35
CA PRO A 428 0.83 26.78 15.47
C PRO A 428 -0.06 26.28 16.61
N SER A 429 0.11 25.02 16.95
CA SER A 429 -0.58 24.41 18.08
C SER A 429 0.24 24.71 19.33
N PRO A 430 -0.37 25.07 20.48
CA PRO A 430 0.36 25.09 21.75
C PRO A 430 0.92 23.71 22.12
N TYR A 431 0.52 22.67 21.40
CA TYR A 431 0.98 21.28 21.55
C TYR A 431 2.07 20.89 20.53
N ASP A 432 2.53 21.79 19.66
CA ASP A 432 3.62 21.45 18.73
C ASP A 432 4.92 21.17 19.50
N ALA A 433 5.66 20.16 19.05
CA ALA A 433 6.93 19.77 19.63
C ALA A 433 7.95 20.92 19.61
N ASP A 434 8.61 21.16 20.74
CA ASP A 434 9.76 22.05 20.80
C ASP A 434 11.07 21.33 20.41
N ASP A 435 12.15 22.10 20.27
CA ASP A 435 13.45 21.55 19.89
C ASP A 435 14.04 20.60 20.94
N GLU A 436 13.69 20.71 22.23
CA GLU A 436 14.17 19.80 23.27
C GLU A 436 13.53 18.42 23.09
N GLN A 437 12.23 18.38 22.83
CA GLN A 437 11.49 17.16 22.53
C GLN A 437 11.99 16.49 21.24
N ILE A 438 12.17 17.28 20.17
CA ILE A 438 12.71 16.77 18.91
C ILE A 438 14.12 16.19 19.11
N ARG A 439 14.98 16.82 19.93
CA ARG A 439 16.28 16.26 20.29
C ARG A 439 16.15 14.95 21.05
N GLY A 440 15.24 14.88 22.03
CA GLY A 440 14.98 13.65 22.77
C GLY A 440 14.59 12.49 21.86
N TRP A 441 13.71 12.73 20.89
CA TRP A 441 13.31 11.73 19.90
C TRP A 441 14.45 11.31 18.98
N GLY A 442 15.29 12.26 18.55
CA GLY A 442 16.46 11.94 17.73
C GLY A 442 17.53 11.14 18.49
N GLU A 443 17.75 11.45 19.77
CA GLU A 443 18.63 10.66 20.65
C GLU A 443 18.09 9.25 20.88
N ALA A 444 16.79 9.12 21.14
CA ALA A 444 16.11 7.84 21.28
C ALA A 444 16.19 7.01 20.00
N ALA A 445 15.96 7.62 18.83
CA ALA A 445 16.11 6.95 17.54
C ALA A 445 17.54 6.47 17.30
N ARG A 446 18.56 7.26 17.65
CA ARG A 446 19.96 6.82 17.58
C ARG A 446 20.27 5.67 18.55
N LYS A 447 19.74 5.73 19.78
CA LYS A 447 19.86 4.65 20.78
C LYS A 447 19.24 3.36 20.26
N TYR A 448 18.06 3.44 19.64
CA TYR A 448 17.28 2.30 19.16
C TYR A 448 17.54 1.93 17.70
N ARG A 449 18.45 2.63 17.02
CA ARG A 449 18.80 2.41 15.61
C ARG A 449 17.58 2.49 14.68
N ILE A 450 16.67 3.42 14.95
CA ILE A 450 15.48 3.69 14.13
C ILE A 450 15.81 4.86 13.20
N TYR A 451 15.61 4.67 11.91
CA TYR A 451 15.72 5.73 10.92
C TYR A 451 14.49 6.64 10.98
N LEU A 452 14.73 7.94 11.08
CA LEU A 452 13.68 8.96 11.10
C LEU A 452 13.61 9.68 9.76
N GLN A 453 12.37 9.98 9.37
CA GLN A 453 12.08 10.98 8.36
C GLN A 453 11.43 12.20 9.00
N GLY A 454 11.93 13.38 8.67
CA GLY A 454 11.30 14.63 9.05
C GLY A 454 10.35 15.14 7.97
N THR A 455 9.05 15.04 8.20
CA THR A 455 8.05 15.52 7.23
C THR A 455 7.66 16.98 7.48
N ASN A 456 7.49 17.32 8.75
CA ASN A 456 7.25 18.68 9.23
C ASN A 456 7.81 18.94 10.63
N CYS A 457 8.74 18.09 11.09
CA CYS A 457 9.47 18.21 12.35
C CYS A 457 10.99 18.23 12.10
N TYR A 458 11.47 19.03 11.15
CA TYR A 458 12.89 19.09 10.78
C TYR A 458 13.47 20.49 10.60
N GLN A 459 12.61 21.51 10.48
CA GLN A 459 12.97 22.83 10.01
C GLN A 459 13.95 23.56 10.94
N SER A 460 13.95 23.26 12.24
CA SER A 460 14.91 23.84 13.20
C SER A 460 16.31 23.23 13.15
N GLY A 461 16.47 22.08 12.48
CA GLY A 461 17.73 21.31 12.49
C GLY A 461 17.96 20.44 13.74
N ALA A 462 17.12 20.57 14.78
CA ALA A 462 17.24 19.82 16.05
C ALA A 462 17.22 18.29 15.83
N LEU A 463 16.43 17.83 14.85
CA LEU A 463 16.34 16.41 14.48
C LEU A 463 17.66 15.89 13.90
N LEU A 464 18.29 16.67 13.00
CA LEU A 464 19.59 16.30 12.40
C LEU A 464 20.71 16.30 13.45
N GLU A 465 20.72 17.31 14.33
CA GLU A 465 21.71 17.46 15.40
C GLU A 465 21.76 16.21 16.31
N SER A 466 20.59 15.71 16.70
CA SER A 466 20.43 14.63 17.68
C SER A 466 20.49 13.23 17.05
N ALA A 467 19.73 12.98 15.97
CA ALA A 467 19.63 11.67 15.32
C ALA A 467 20.80 11.36 14.37
N LYS A 468 21.47 12.38 13.82
CA LYS A 468 22.66 12.24 12.96
C LYS A 468 22.41 11.32 11.76
N GLU A 469 23.18 10.24 11.63
CA GLU A 469 23.07 9.26 10.55
C GLU A 469 21.73 8.50 10.52
N PHE A 470 20.96 8.58 11.60
CA PHE A 470 19.60 8.03 11.65
C PHE A 470 18.54 8.98 11.12
N VAL A 471 18.88 10.22 10.74
CA VAL A 471 18.04 10.97 9.81
C VAL A 471 18.21 10.37 8.41
N HIS A 472 17.18 9.68 7.94
CA HIS A 472 17.18 9.15 6.58
C HIS A 472 16.99 10.27 5.55
N ASN A 473 15.93 11.06 5.69
CA ASN A 473 15.61 12.18 4.82
C ASN A 473 14.61 13.16 5.45
N ALA A 474 14.37 14.28 4.79
CA ALA A 474 13.34 15.24 5.16
C ALA A 474 12.65 15.85 3.94
N GLY A 475 11.46 16.40 4.15
CA GLY A 475 10.69 17.11 3.14
C GLY A 475 9.20 16.73 3.11
N PRO A 476 8.38 17.47 2.35
CA PRO A 476 6.92 17.39 2.42
C PRO A 476 6.38 15.98 2.16
N HIS A 477 5.47 15.48 3.02
CA HIS A 477 4.89 14.11 2.98
C HIS A 477 4.58 13.69 1.56
N GLU A 478 3.67 14.44 0.96
CA GLU A 478 3.16 14.22 -0.37
C GLU A 478 2.87 15.59 -0.99
N LYS A 479 3.40 15.79 -2.20
CA LYS A 479 3.14 17.01 -2.98
C LYS A 479 2.89 16.73 -4.44
N ALA A 480 3.20 15.57 -5.02
CA ALA A 480 3.15 15.42 -6.47
C ALA A 480 2.05 14.44 -6.97
N GLY A 481 0.95 15.06 -7.42
CA GLY A 481 -0.05 14.56 -8.36
C GLY A 481 -0.24 15.58 -9.49
N VAL A 482 0.88 16.04 -10.06
CA VAL A 482 1.10 17.40 -10.64
C VAL A 482 0.57 18.53 -9.75
N ILE A 483 0.87 18.30 -8.47
CA ILE A 483 0.61 19.10 -7.27
C ILE A 483 -0.87 19.28 -6.96
N TYR A 484 -1.43 18.10 -6.67
CA TYR A 484 -2.72 17.83 -6.03
C TYR A 484 -3.95 18.33 -6.78
N ALA A 485 -3.85 18.26 -8.11
CA ALA A 485 -4.96 18.26 -9.06
C ALA A 485 -5.99 19.39 -8.89
N LEU A 486 -5.46 20.61 -8.71
CA LEU A 486 -6.17 21.88 -8.85
C LEU A 486 -6.41 22.24 -10.33
N ASP A 487 -7.29 23.20 -10.59
CA ASP A 487 -7.45 23.76 -11.94
C ASP A 487 -6.14 24.43 -12.42
N PRO A 488 -5.83 24.36 -13.73
CA PRO A 488 -4.61 24.94 -14.28
C PRO A 488 -4.58 26.46 -14.13
N ASP A 489 -3.36 27.00 -13.97
CA ASP A 489 -3.15 28.44 -14.00
C ASP A 489 -3.17 29.04 -15.42
N ASN A 490 -3.15 28.19 -16.45
CA ASN A 490 -3.19 28.55 -17.88
C ASN A 490 -2.02 29.43 -18.35
N ILE A 491 -0.91 29.44 -17.61
CA ILE A 491 0.26 30.28 -17.93
C ILE A 491 1.17 29.58 -18.94
N SER A 492 1.24 28.24 -18.92
CA SER A 492 2.22 27.51 -19.71
C SER A 492 2.01 27.65 -21.21
N THR A 493 3.10 27.84 -21.95
CA THR A 493 3.04 28.01 -23.42
C THR A 493 3.02 26.68 -24.17
N ASP A 494 3.78 25.69 -23.69
CA ASP A 494 3.94 24.37 -24.31
C ASP A 494 4.33 23.31 -23.25
N MET A 495 4.51 22.05 -23.68
CA MET A 495 4.83 20.94 -22.77
C MET A 495 6.20 21.08 -22.10
N LYS A 496 7.17 21.74 -22.77
CA LYS A 496 8.50 21.99 -22.22
C LYS A 496 8.41 23.00 -21.08
N ASP A 497 7.74 24.12 -21.31
CA ASP A 497 7.54 25.16 -20.29
C ASP A 497 6.77 24.62 -19.07
N ALA A 498 5.71 23.81 -19.28
CA ALA A 498 5.02 23.15 -18.18
C ALA A 498 5.96 22.25 -17.34
N THR A 499 6.81 21.47 -18.01
CA THR A 499 7.81 20.61 -17.35
C THR A 499 8.81 21.44 -16.54
N GLU A 500 9.40 22.47 -17.15
CA GLU A 500 10.41 23.33 -16.51
C GLU A 500 9.83 24.08 -15.30
N ARG A 501 8.58 24.55 -15.38
CA ARG A 501 7.87 25.19 -14.26
C ARG A 501 7.60 24.21 -13.12
N PHE A 502 7.20 22.97 -13.42
CA PHE A 502 7.01 21.94 -12.41
C PHE A 502 8.32 21.61 -11.68
N ILE A 503 9.40 21.35 -12.43
CA ILE A 503 10.73 21.08 -11.87
C ILE A 503 11.21 22.24 -11.01
N ALA A 504 11.09 23.48 -11.50
CA ALA A 504 11.50 24.67 -10.74
C ALA A 504 10.71 24.83 -9.44
N HIS A 505 9.42 24.50 -9.43
CA HIS A 505 8.61 24.51 -8.22
C HIS A 505 9.05 23.42 -7.23
N CYS A 506 9.26 22.18 -7.68
CA CYS A 506 9.72 21.11 -6.80
C CYS A 506 11.13 21.36 -6.25
N LYS A 507 11.98 22.05 -7.02
CA LYS A 507 13.34 22.39 -6.62
C LYS A 507 13.39 23.28 -5.37
N THR A 508 12.38 24.10 -5.12
CA THR A 508 12.35 24.92 -3.89
C THR A 508 12.36 24.04 -2.64
N PHE A 509 11.63 22.91 -2.66
CA PHE A 509 11.61 21.98 -1.53
C PHE A 509 12.95 21.26 -1.34
N SER A 510 13.62 20.84 -2.42
CA SER A 510 14.93 20.19 -2.28
C SER A 510 15.98 21.17 -1.77
N ASP A 511 16.00 22.40 -2.31
CA ASP A 511 16.97 23.43 -1.93
C ASP A 511 16.80 23.84 -0.45
N GLU A 512 15.56 23.95 0.04
CA GLU A 512 15.26 24.20 1.45
C GLU A 512 15.83 23.11 2.37
N VAL A 513 15.66 21.83 2.02
CA VAL A 513 16.15 20.71 2.84
C VAL A 513 17.67 20.58 2.76
N HIS A 514 18.26 20.77 1.57
CA HIS A 514 19.71 20.75 1.38
C HIS A 514 20.41 21.88 2.14
N ALA A 515 19.78 23.05 2.27
CA ALA A 515 20.29 24.16 3.08
C ALA A 515 20.42 23.81 4.58
N LEU A 516 19.67 22.81 5.06
CA LEU A 516 19.77 22.27 6.42
C LEU A 516 20.81 21.14 6.54
N GLY A 517 21.49 20.76 5.45
CA GLY A 517 22.45 19.65 5.43
C GLY A 517 21.82 18.26 5.46
N MET A 518 20.52 18.16 5.17
CA MET A 518 19.76 16.90 5.15
C MET A 518 19.54 16.41 3.72
N LYS A 519 19.25 15.11 3.56
CA LYS A 519 18.82 14.54 2.28
C LYS A 519 17.35 14.86 2.02
N SER A 520 17.02 15.32 0.80
CA SER A 520 15.67 15.73 0.43
C SER A 520 14.82 14.56 -0.06
N ALA A 521 13.53 14.57 0.30
CA ALA A 521 12.57 13.59 -0.16
C ALA A 521 11.15 14.17 -0.29
N LEU A 522 10.41 13.66 -1.27
CA LEU A 522 9.05 14.08 -1.59
C LEU A 522 8.18 12.85 -1.91
N GLY A 523 6.93 12.85 -1.45
CA GLY A 523 5.93 11.83 -1.79
C GLY A 523 5.17 12.15 -3.07
N ASP A 524 4.99 11.12 -3.90
CA ASP A 524 4.37 11.22 -5.23
C ASP A 524 3.36 10.10 -5.47
N ALA A 525 2.10 10.51 -5.71
CA ALA A 525 1.02 9.66 -6.18
C ALA A 525 0.82 9.73 -7.71
N GLY A 526 1.36 10.77 -8.37
CA GLY A 526 1.06 11.14 -9.76
C GLY A 526 1.92 10.53 -10.86
N GLY A 527 2.95 9.76 -10.53
CA GLY A 527 3.91 9.26 -11.52
C GLY A 527 4.94 10.31 -11.94
N GLY A 528 5.26 11.27 -11.06
CA GLY A 528 6.29 12.28 -11.27
C GLY A 528 7.75 11.96 -10.90
N PRO A 529 8.18 10.76 -10.43
CA PRO A 529 9.53 10.56 -9.89
C PRO A 529 10.69 11.10 -10.74
N GLN A 530 10.67 10.95 -12.07
CA GLN A 530 11.74 11.44 -12.94
C GLN A 530 11.96 12.95 -12.82
N HIS A 531 10.87 13.72 -12.77
CA HIS A 531 10.90 15.18 -12.68
C HIS A 531 11.31 15.63 -11.27
N LEU A 532 10.94 14.86 -10.25
CA LEU A 532 11.33 15.13 -8.87
C LEU A 532 12.83 14.89 -8.65
N TYR A 533 13.38 13.82 -9.23
CA TYR A 533 14.83 13.62 -9.24
C TYR A 533 15.57 14.70 -10.05
N ALA A 534 15.01 15.13 -11.18
CA ALA A 534 15.53 16.27 -11.94
C ALA A 534 15.51 17.58 -11.14
N ALA A 535 14.54 17.76 -10.24
CA ALA A 535 14.45 18.92 -9.36
C ALA A 535 15.51 18.92 -8.24
N GLY A 536 16.17 17.78 -7.98
CA GLY A 536 17.23 17.66 -6.98
C GLY A 536 16.88 16.79 -5.77
N MET A 537 15.75 16.07 -5.79
CA MET A 537 15.41 15.14 -4.71
C MET A 537 16.46 14.03 -4.57
N ASP A 538 16.80 13.65 -3.33
CA ASP A 538 17.69 12.51 -3.07
C ASP A 538 16.93 11.18 -3.04
N TYR A 539 15.70 11.21 -2.54
CA TYR A 539 14.83 10.04 -2.45
C TYR A 539 13.40 10.37 -2.85
N ILE A 540 12.72 9.40 -3.46
CA ILE A 540 11.29 9.49 -3.77
C ILE A 540 10.52 8.42 -3.02
N ARG A 541 9.36 8.84 -2.51
CA ARG A 541 8.40 7.97 -1.81
C ARG A 541 7.20 7.85 -2.71
N THR A 542 7.09 6.74 -3.40
CA THR A 542 5.95 6.51 -4.28
C THR A 542 4.75 6.10 -3.43
N GLU A 543 3.65 6.85 -3.51
CA GLU A 543 2.41 6.49 -2.80
C GLU A 543 1.76 5.30 -3.49
N THR A 544 1.48 4.26 -2.73
CA THR A 544 0.79 3.05 -3.21
C THR A 544 -0.60 2.99 -2.60
N MET A 545 -1.50 2.22 -3.21
CA MET A 545 -2.95 2.17 -2.90
C MET A 545 -3.75 3.39 -3.38
N VAL A 546 -3.09 4.32 -4.10
CA VAL A 546 -3.72 5.41 -4.83
C VAL A 546 -4.13 5.04 -6.26
N SER A 547 -3.33 4.17 -6.86
CA SER A 547 -3.56 3.57 -8.17
C SER A 547 -2.87 2.21 -8.23
N HIS A 548 -2.61 1.70 -9.43
CA HIS A 548 -2.03 0.39 -9.64
C HIS A 548 -0.56 0.33 -9.16
N THR A 549 -0.28 -0.50 -8.16
CA THR A 549 1.02 -0.55 -7.46
C THR A 549 2.18 -0.90 -8.38
N MET A 550 1.98 -1.83 -9.32
CA MET A 550 3.03 -2.17 -10.30
C MET A 550 3.40 -0.98 -11.17
N LEU A 551 2.42 -0.18 -11.59
CA LEU A 551 2.64 0.97 -12.46
C LEU A 551 3.49 2.00 -11.73
N LEU A 552 3.10 2.34 -10.51
CA LEU A 552 3.81 3.25 -9.61
C LEU A 552 5.25 2.80 -9.32
N CYS A 553 5.45 1.54 -8.93
CA CYS A 553 6.78 0.99 -8.64
C CYS A 553 7.68 0.93 -9.88
N SER A 554 7.11 0.65 -11.07
CA SER A 554 7.86 0.61 -12.33
C SER A 554 8.45 1.97 -12.72
N ILE A 555 7.83 3.07 -12.29
CA ILE A 555 8.31 4.44 -12.48
C ILE A 555 9.36 4.78 -11.42
N GLY A 556 9.04 4.54 -10.13
CA GLY A 556 9.93 4.86 -9.01
C GLY A 556 11.30 4.20 -9.12
N ARG A 557 11.34 2.89 -9.35
CA ARG A 557 12.60 2.13 -9.55
C ARG A 557 13.41 2.66 -10.72
N ALA A 558 12.76 2.85 -11.87
CA ALA A 558 13.44 3.21 -13.10
C ALA A 558 13.98 4.64 -13.06
N ALA A 559 13.22 5.58 -12.52
CA ALA A 559 13.67 6.95 -12.29
C ALA A 559 14.85 6.99 -11.31
N ALA A 560 14.79 6.27 -10.19
CA ALA A 560 15.90 6.22 -9.24
C ALA A 560 17.21 5.75 -9.91
N ARG A 561 17.15 4.67 -10.71
CA ARG A 561 18.32 4.17 -11.45
C ARG A 561 18.80 5.13 -12.55
N ALA A 562 17.89 5.78 -13.26
CA ALA A 562 18.24 6.74 -14.30
C ALA A 562 19.03 7.94 -13.76
N TYR A 563 18.80 8.31 -12.49
CA TYR A 563 19.48 9.41 -11.80
C TYR A 563 20.55 8.94 -10.79
N ASP A 564 21.02 7.69 -10.92
CA ASP A 564 22.04 7.06 -10.05
C ASP A 564 21.74 7.19 -8.54
N ARG A 565 20.48 7.00 -8.18
CA ARG A 565 20.01 7.05 -6.79
C ARG A 565 20.07 5.65 -6.19
N PRO A 566 20.79 5.47 -5.07
CA PRO A 566 21.02 4.15 -4.49
C PRO A 566 19.77 3.57 -3.81
N GLU A 567 18.78 4.42 -3.51
CA GLU A 567 17.57 4.04 -2.79
C GLU A 567 16.35 4.78 -3.35
N TRP A 568 15.21 4.10 -3.28
CA TRP A 568 13.88 4.64 -3.45
C TRP A 568 12.93 3.84 -2.57
N GLY A 569 11.68 4.27 -2.42
CA GLY A 569 10.75 3.51 -1.60
C GLY A 569 9.30 3.90 -1.77
N VAL A 570 8.47 3.34 -0.90
CA VAL A 570 7.01 3.51 -0.96
C VAL A 570 6.46 3.91 0.40
N HIS A 571 5.38 4.68 0.35
CA HIS A 571 4.43 4.83 1.45
C HIS A 571 3.09 4.21 1.04
N ILE A 572 2.43 3.52 1.97
CA ILE A 572 1.28 2.67 1.67
C ILE A 572 0.01 3.31 2.23
N ALA A 573 -0.82 3.89 1.35
CA ALA A 573 -2.11 4.52 1.66
C ALA A 573 -3.23 3.50 1.90
N ILE A 574 -2.95 2.43 2.65
CA ILE A 574 -3.82 1.24 2.73
C ILE A 574 -5.22 1.55 3.27
N GLN A 575 -5.30 2.42 4.27
CA GLN A 575 -6.56 2.85 4.85
C GLN A 575 -7.36 3.78 3.93
N HIS A 576 -6.71 4.36 2.92
CA HIS A 576 -7.33 5.22 1.92
C HIS A 576 -7.81 4.43 0.71
N GLY A 577 -7.27 3.24 0.44
CA GLY A 577 -7.59 2.49 -0.77
C GLY A 577 -9.09 2.26 -0.98
N LYS A 578 -9.71 1.40 -0.15
CA LYS A 578 -11.10 0.96 -0.31
C LYS A 578 -11.85 0.88 1.01
N THR A 579 -13.17 1.11 0.95
CA THR A 579 -14.14 0.74 1.99
C THR A 579 -15.31 -0.03 1.36
N PRO A 580 -15.94 -0.99 2.07
CA PRO A 580 -15.77 -1.28 3.49
C PRO A 580 -14.46 -2.04 3.76
N TYR A 581 -13.98 -1.96 5.00
CA TYR A 581 -12.88 -2.79 5.46
C TYR A 581 -13.40 -4.21 5.72
N LEU A 582 -12.65 -5.20 5.24
CA LEU A 582 -12.97 -6.62 5.33
C LEU A 582 -11.68 -7.41 5.59
N LYS A 583 -11.79 -8.73 5.82
CA LYS A 583 -10.62 -9.56 6.18
C LYS A 583 -9.58 -9.64 5.06
N GLU A 584 -9.99 -9.58 3.80
CA GLU A 584 -9.07 -9.59 2.65
C GLU A 584 -8.21 -8.31 2.55
N HIS A 585 -8.50 -7.28 3.35
CA HIS A 585 -7.66 -6.11 3.48
C HIS A 585 -6.23 -6.46 3.96
N MET A 586 -6.06 -7.55 4.70
CA MET A 586 -4.73 -8.06 5.06
C MET A 586 -3.97 -8.63 3.85
N GLY A 587 -4.66 -9.19 2.85
CA GLY A 587 -4.04 -9.66 1.61
C GLY A 587 -3.57 -8.49 0.74
N ILE A 588 -4.35 -7.40 0.72
CA ILE A 588 -3.93 -6.12 0.11
C ILE A 588 -2.66 -5.61 0.79
N TYR A 589 -2.66 -5.52 2.13
CA TYR A 589 -1.50 -5.02 2.88
C TYR A 589 -0.25 -5.87 2.68
N TRP A 590 -0.40 -7.20 2.64
CA TRP A 590 0.70 -8.13 2.37
C TRP A 590 1.35 -7.87 1.01
N LEU A 591 0.54 -7.74 -0.05
CA LEU A 591 1.03 -7.42 -1.39
C LEU A 591 1.71 -6.05 -1.43
N SER A 592 1.19 -5.06 -0.70
CA SER A 592 1.79 -3.72 -0.59
C SER A 592 3.16 -3.71 0.08
N LEU A 593 3.51 -4.72 0.88
CA LEU A 593 4.85 -4.89 1.43
C LEU A 593 5.76 -5.66 0.47
N PHE A 594 5.30 -6.80 -0.05
CA PHE A 594 6.14 -7.74 -0.80
C PHE A 594 6.42 -7.30 -2.23
N GLN A 595 5.43 -6.75 -2.94
CA GLN A 595 5.62 -6.40 -4.34
C GLN A 595 6.63 -5.25 -4.51
N PRO A 596 6.57 -4.13 -3.77
CA PRO A 596 7.62 -3.11 -3.84
C PRO A 596 9.00 -3.64 -3.41
N TRP A 597 9.07 -4.52 -2.41
CA TRP A 597 10.32 -5.15 -2.00
C TRP A 597 10.94 -5.99 -3.12
N MET A 598 10.16 -6.81 -3.81
CA MET A 598 10.62 -7.58 -4.98
C MET A 598 11.04 -6.69 -6.15
N MET A 599 10.52 -5.46 -6.20
CA MET A 599 10.86 -4.42 -7.18
C MET A 599 11.97 -3.47 -6.71
N ASP A 600 12.80 -3.84 -5.74
CA ASP A 600 13.96 -3.05 -5.26
C ASP A 600 13.64 -1.81 -4.39
N ALA A 601 12.44 -1.69 -3.81
CA ALA A 601 12.21 -0.63 -2.81
C ALA A 601 13.11 -0.85 -1.58
N SER A 602 13.81 0.21 -1.13
CA SER A 602 14.75 0.19 0.00
C SER A 602 14.15 0.75 1.30
N PHE A 603 13.02 1.44 1.19
CA PHE A 603 12.20 1.81 2.35
C PHE A 603 10.71 1.62 2.04
N ILE A 604 9.99 1.03 2.97
CA ILE A 604 8.59 0.63 2.82
C ILE A 604 7.89 0.93 4.13
N TYR A 605 6.92 1.83 4.12
CA TYR A 605 6.20 2.17 5.34
C TYR A 605 4.71 2.40 5.08
N GLU A 606 3.90 2.17 6.10
CA GLU A 606 2.46 2.39 6.03
C GLU A 606 2.08 3.83 6.40
N GLU A 607 1.13 4.39 5.64
CA GLU A 607 0.62 5.75 5.82
C GLU A 607 -0.55 5.76 6.81
N ASP A 608 -0.52 6.72 7.73
CA ASP A 608 -1.47 6.99 8.82
C ASP A 608 -1.48 5.98 9.97
N SER A 609 -0.30 5.40 10.23
CA SER A 609 0.01 4.52 11.34
C SER A 609 -0.65 3.13 11.32
N LEU A 610 0.07 2.20 11.94
CA LEU A 610 -0.38 0.81 12.10
C LEU A 610 -1.39 0.61 13.24
N PHE A 611 -1.85 1.69 13.87
CA PHE A 611 -2.52 1.64 15.17
C PHE A 611 -4.00 1.96 15.11
N GLN A 612 -4.46 2.65 14.07
CA GLN A 612 -5.85 3.10 13.96
C GLN A 612 -6.39 2.87 12.55
N LEU A 613 -7.72 2.75 12.45
CA LEU A 613 -8.50 2.88 11.22
C LEU A 613 -9.75 3.70 11.53
N PHE A 614 -9.94 4.82 10.85
CA PHE A 614 -10.94 5.82 11.25
C PHE A 614 -11.90 6.25 10.14
N LYS A 615 -11.86 5.62 8.96
CA LYS A 615 -12.73 5.98 7.82
C LYS A 615 -14.00 5.11 7.69
N GLU A 616 -14.17 4.12 8.57
CA GLU A 616 -15.38 3.28 8.68
C GLU A 616 -15.73 2.99 10.16
N GLU A 617 -16.17 1.77 10.52
CA GLU A 617 -16.21 1.35 11.91
C GLU A 617 -14.81 1.51 12.49
N ARG A 618 -14.70 2.31 13.56
CA ARG A 618 -13.41 2.73 14.08
C ARG A 618 -12.70 1.53 14.69
N GLN A 619 -11.46 1.33 14.29
CA GLN A 619 -10.57 0.34 14.87
C GLN A 619 -9.39 1.06 15.50
N CYS A 620 -8.95 0.54 16.62
CA CYS A 620 -7.82 1.06 17.35
C CYS A 620 -6.86 -0.10 17.66
N TRP A 621 -5.94 0.06 18.59
CA TRP A 621 -4.70 -0.71 18.65
C TRP A 621 -4.90 -2.22 18.54
N ASP A 622 -5.65 -2.85 19.43
CA ASP A 622 -5.72 -4.32 19.51
C ASP A 622 -6.79 -4.97 18.60
N ASP A 623 -7.42 -4.17 17.74
CA ASP A 623 -8.42 -4.68 16.78
C ASP A 623 -7.79 -5.45 15.62
N LEU A 624 -8.61 -6.27 14.95
CA LEU A 624 -8.19 -7.29 14.01
C LEU A 624 -7.28 -6.76 12.90
N LEU A 625 -7.65 -5.66 12.23
CA LEU A 625 -6.87 -5.16 11.09
C LEU A 625 -5.64 -4.37 11.54
N THR A 626 -5.75 -3.53 12.56
CA THR A 626 -4.62 -2.73 13.08
C THR A 626 -3.55 -3.64 13.69
N LYS A 627 -3.95 -4.60 14.53
CA LYS A 627 -3.04 -5.64 15.05
C LYS A 627 -2.48 -6.50 13.91
N GLY A 628 -3.33 -6.93 12.97
CA GLY A 628 -2.92 -7.70 11.80
C GLY A 628 -1.86 -6.97 10.96
N LYS A 629 -2.04 -5.67 10.68
CA LYS A 629 -1.03 -4.82 10.02
C LYS A 629 0.28 -4.85 10.81
N ARG A 630 0.28 -4.60 12.12
CA ARG A 630 1.51 -4.60 12.94
C ARG A 630 2.23 -5.93 12.96
N ASP A 631 1.49 -7.02 13.12
CA ASP A 631 2.08 -8.36 13.12
C ASP A 631 2.69 -8.69 11.76
N MET A 632 2.02 -8.28 10.68
CA MET A 632 2.53 -8.40 9.32
C MET A 632 3.75 -7.52 9.06
N THR A 633 3.79 -6.28 9.58
CA THR A 633 4.97 -5.41 9.49
C THR A 633 6.16 -6.01 10.23
N ARG A 634 5.96 -6.54 11.45
CA ARG A 634 7.01 -7.27 12.22
C ARG A 634 7.52 -8.47 11.45
N TRP A 635 6.60 -9.29 10.97
CA TRP A 635 6.93 -10.49 10.20
C TRP A 635 7.68 -10.13 8.92
N PHE A 636 7.23 -9.11 8.18
CA PHE A 636 7.92 -8.63 6.99
C PHE A 636 9.30 -8.06 7.30
N PHE A 637 9.45 -7.30 8.39
CA PHE A 637 10.77 -6.79 8.81
C PHE A 637 11.73 -7.93 9.18
N GLN A 638 11.25 -8.94 9.89
CA GLN A 638 12.01 -10.16 10.14
C GLN A 638 12.37 -10.88 8.84
N PHE A 639 11.40 -11.05 7.94
CA PHE A 639 11.58 -11.69 6.64
C PHE A 639 12.67 -10.98 5.84
N ALA A 640 12.57 -9.67 5.62
CA ALA A 640 13.53 -8.90 4.84
C ALA A 640 14.94 -8.89 5.48
N LYS A 641 15.05 -8.93 6.81
CA LYS A 641 16.34 -9.06 7.52
C LYS A 641 16.97 -10.44 7.40
N THR A 642 16.14 -11.49 7.31
CA THR A 642 16.60 -12.89 7.23
C THR A 642 16.66 -13.41 5.80
N HIS A 643 16.09 -12.70 4.84
CA HIS A 643 16.09 -13.04 3.40
C HIS A 643 16.61 -11.85 2.59
N PRO A 644 17.87 -11.42 2.81
CA PRO A 644 18.42 -10.30 2.06
C PRO A 644 18.38 -10.60 0.56
N ARG A 645 17.85 -9.65 -0.22
CA ARG A 645 17.77 -9.75 -1.69
C ARG A 645 19.16 -9.92 -2.28
N GLN A 646 19.27 -10.85 -3.23
CA GLN A 646 20.46 -11.01 -4.04
C GLN A 646 20.22 -10.54 -5.46
N GLY A 647 21.29 -10.10 -6.11
CA GLY A 647 21.22 -9.48 -7.43
C GLY A 647 20.35 -8.22 -7.44
N ARG A 648 19.98 -7.77 -8.63
CA ARG A 648 19.06 -6.65 -8.86
C ARG A 648 18.01 -7.07 -9.87
N SER A 649 16.78 -6.55 -9.78
CA SER A 649 15.80 -6.82 -10.83
C SER A 649 16.33 -6.30 -12.17
N ARG A 650 16.27 -7.12 -13.22
CA ARG A 650 16.60 -6.74 -14.60
C ARG A 650 15.42 -7.06 -15.53
N PRO A 651 14.41 -6.18 -15.56
CA PRO A 651 13.26 -6.34 -16.44
C PRO A 651 13.71 -6.33 -17.90
N ALA A 652 13.20 -7.26 -18.71
CA ALA A 652 13.57 -7.32 -20.12
C ALA A 652 12.86 -6.25 -20.98
N ILE A 653 11.78 -5.67 -20.45
CA ILE A 653 10.89 -4.73 -21.16
C ILE A 653 10.94 -3.36 -20.48
N ALA A 654 11.08 -2.31 -21.28
CA ALA A 654 10.93 -0.93 -20.86
C ALA A 654 9.84 -0.22 -21.67
N LEU A 655 8.95 0.49 -20.99
CA LEU A 655 8.11 1.53 -21.57
C LEU A 655 8.86 2.86 -21.41
N ILE A 656 9.16 3.53 -22.50
CA ILE A 656 9.94 4.78 -22.46
C ILE A 656 9.02 5.95 -22.17
N GLU A 657 9.31 6.71 -21.12
CA GLU A 657 8.67 7.99 -20.83
C GLU A 657 9.32 9.07 -21.69
N GLY A 658 8.57 9.57 -22.68
CA GLY A 658 9.08 10.54 -23.64
C GLY A 658 9.40 11.90 -23.03
N ARG A 659 10.21 12.68 -23.75
CA ARG A 659 10.68 14.00 -23.29
C ARG A 659 9.50 14.94 -23.11
N TYR A 660 9.47 15.64 -21.96
CA TYR A 660 8.41 16.55 -21.54
C TYR A 660 7.02 15.89 -21.37
N THR A 661 6.97 14.56 -21.27
CA THR A 661 5.72 13.87 -20.98
C THR A 661 5.21 14.23 -19.58
N SER A 662 3.90 14.43 -19.46
CA SER A 662 3.27 14.69 -18.18
C SER A 662 3.33 13.45 -17.28
N PRO A 663 3.50 13.60 -15.96
CA PRO A 663 3.30 12.52 -15.00
C PRO A 663 1.97 11.79 -15.23
N PHE A 664 2.04 10.46 -15.28
CA PHE A 664 0.85 9.62 -15.41
C PHE A 664 1.05 8.33 -14.63
N SER A 665 0.18 8.06 -13.67
CA SER A 665 0.22 6.83 -12.84
C SER A 665 -1.14 6.14 -12.70
N GLY A 666 -2.17 6.62 -13.40
CA GLY A 666 -3.53 6.14 -13.15
C GLY A 666 -4.22 6.82 -11.95
N PHE A 667 -3.66 7.90 -11.40
CA PHE A 667 -4.14 8.57 -10.19
C PHE A 667 -5.08 9.75 -10.49
N ILE A 668 -6.11 9.95 -9.66
CA ILE A 668 -7.01 11.11 -9.72
C ILE A 668 -7.30 11.66 -8.30
N CYS A 669 -7.07 12.97 -8.10
CA CYS A 669 -7.42 13.69 -6.87
C CYS A 669 -8.21 15.00 -7.19
N GLY A 670 -9.08 15.54 -6.31
CA GLY A 670 -9.93 16.72 -6.61
C GLY A 670 -11.40 16.49 -7.05
N SER A 671 -12.04 17.43 -7.76
CA SER A 671 -13.46 17.33 -8.19
C SER A 671 -13.73 16.11 -9.11
N GLU A 672 -14.98 15.87 -9.57
CA GLU A 672 -15.35 14.75 -10.48
C GLU A 672 -14.64 14.88 -11.86
N GLN A 673 -13.33 14.65 -11.88
CA GLN A 673 -12.41 14.78 -13.00
C GLN A 673 -12.59 13.62 -13.98
N ASP A 674 -12.88 13.98 -15.22
CA ASP A 674 -12.97 13.11 -16.38
C ASP A 674 -11.73 13.31 -17.31
N PRO A 675 -11.63 12.63 -18.47
CA PRO A 675 -10.53 12.83 -19.41
C PRO A 675 -10.31 14.27 -19.90
N ASP A 676 -11.29 15.17 -19.76
CA ASP A 676 -11.14 16.59 -20.15
C ASP A 676 -10.29 17.39 -19.14
N TYR A 677 -9.84 16.79 -18.03
CA TYR A 677 -8.85 17.42 -17.16
C TYR A 677 -7.51 17.63 -17.87
N SER A 678 -6.87 18.77 -17.61
CA SER A 678 -5.60 19.14 -18.26
C SER A 678 -4.47 18.20 -17.85
N VAL A 679 -3.68 17.77 -18.83
CA VAL A 679 -2.32 17.26 -18.55
C VAL A 679 -1.52 18.34 -17.81
N TRP A 680 -0.54 17.94 -17.01
CA TRP A 680 0.25 18.83 -16.16
C TRP A 680 -0.51 19.54 -15.02
N GLY A 681 -1.81 19.27 -14.84
CA GLY A 681 -2.61 19.76 -13.73
C GLY A 681 -2.48 21.27 -13.53
N LYS A 682 -2.03 21.71 -12.35
CA LYS A 682 -1.81 23.14 -12.03
C LYS A 682 -0.97 23.88 -13.09
N PHE A 683 0.00 23.21 -13.69
CA PHE A 683 0.93 23.78 -14.68
C PHE A 683 0.44 23.61 -16.13
N GLY A 684 -0.75 23.05 -16.32
CA GLY A 684 -1.36 22.81 -17.61
C GLY A 684 -2.18 23.98 -18.17
N ARG A 685 -3.10 23.65 -19.06
CA ARG A 685 -4.07 24.58 -19.68
C ARG A 685 -5.45 23.92 -19.83
N SER A 686 -6.49 24.58 -19.34
CA SER A 686 -7.89 24.18 -19.56
C SER A 686 -8.57 25.02 -20.66
N ASP A 687 -7.95 26.11 -21.09
CA ASP A 687 -8.49 26.99 -22.14
C ASP A 687 -8.32 26.44 -23.56
N LYS A 688 -7.56 25.34 -23.72
CA LYS A 688 -7.30 24.66 -24.99
C LYS A 688 -7.66 23.17 -24.92
N PRO A 689 -8.50 22.64 -25.85
CA PRO A 689 -8.84 21.21 -25.87
C PRO A 689 -7.65 20.27 -26.08
N SER A 690 -6.60 20.74 -26.78
CA SER A 690 -5.37 19.98 -27.04
C SER A 690 -4.69 19.52 -25.75
N TRP A 691 -4.85 20.24 -24.63
CA TRP A 691 -4.23 19.94 -23.33
C TRP A 691 -4.97 18.91 -22.48
N ARG A 692 -6.06 18.31 -22.97
CA ARG A 692 -6.76 17.21 -22.30
C ARG A 692 -5.94 15.92 -22.36
N HIS A 693 -6.34 14.93 -21.56
CA HIS A 693 -5.82 13.57 -21.68
C HIS A 693 -6.36 12.91 -22.95
N CYS A 694 -5.52 12.84 -23.99
CA CYS A 694 -5.91 12.44 -25.34
C CYS A 694 -5.06 11.24 -25.80
N GLN A 695 -4.98 11.01 -27.12
CA GLN A 695 -4.23 9.90 -27.71
C GLN A 695 -2.80 9.69 -27.12
N PRO A 696 -1.99 10.74 -26.80
CA PRO A 696 -0.66 10.52 -26.23
C PRO A 696 -0.69 9.85 -24.85
N GLU A 697 -1.64 10.20 -23.98
CA GLU A 697 -1.75 9.62 -22.63
C GLU A 697 -2.59 8.33 -22.64
N LYS A 698 -3.60 8.23 -23.52
CA LYS A 698 -4.40 7.00 -23.71
C LYS A 698 -3.56 5.78 -24.05
N VAL A 699 -2.34 5.98 -24.54
CA VAL A 699 -1.42 4.88 -24.84
C VAL A 699 -1.05 4.05 -23.61
N PHE A 700 -1.16 4.63 -22.41
CA PHE A 700 -0.97 3.88 -21.17
C PHE A 700 -2.07 2.83 -20.92
N GLN A 701 -3.21 2.90 -21.61
CA GLN A 701 -4.17 1.79 -21.65
C GLN A 701 -3.58 0.53 -22.30
N LEU A 702 -2.55 0.64 -23.14
CA LEU A 702 -1.84 -0.53 -23.68
C LEU A 702 -0.93 -1.20 -22.64
N ALA A 703 -0.64 -0.55 -21.51
CA ALA A 703 0.07 -1.20 -20.40
C ALA A 703 -0.74 -2.36 -19.80
N ASP A 704 -2.04 -2.39 -20.06
CA ASP A 704 -2.95 -3.52 -19.79
C ASP A 704 -2.45 -4.85 -20.38
N ILE A 705 -1.69 -4.80 -21.49
CA ILE A 705 -1.08 -6.00 -22.07
C ILE A 705 0.02 -6.57 -21.16
N LEU A 706 0.77 -5.70 -20.47
CA LEU A 706 1.82 -6.10 -19.52
C LEU A 706 1.27 -6.32 -18.10
N MET A 707 0.08 -5.77 -17.80
CA MET A 707 -0.60 -5.82 -16.51
C MET A 707 -2.12 -5.94 -16.70
N PRO A 708 -2.64 -7.15 -16.97
CA PRO A 708 -4.04 -7.35 -17.34
C PRO A 708 -5.03 -6.81 -16.31
N GLY A 709 -5.88 -5.89 -16.72
CA GLY A 709 -6.89 -5.18 -15.96
C GLY A 709 -6.38 -3.94 -15.21
N ALA A 710 -5.09 -3.60 -15.24
CA ALA A 710 -4.53 -2.53 -14.41
C ALA A 710 -5.30 -1.20 -14.57
N SER A 711 -5.59 -0.53 -13.45
CA SER A 711 -6.29 0.76 -13.47
C SER A 711 -5.47 1.84 -14.19
N THR A 712 -6.09 2.50 -15.17
CA THR A 712 -5.48 3.56 -15.99
C THR A 712 -6.31 4.84 -15.99
N HIS A 713 -6.87 5.22 -14.84
CA HIS A 713 -7.64 6.46 -14.69
C HIS A 713 -6.81 7.70 -15.10
N PRO A 714 -7.40 8.75 -15.68
CA PRO A 714 -8.83 8.99 -15.97
C PRO A 714 -9.40 8.31 -17.21
N PHE A 715 -8.73 7.34 -17.82
CA PHE A 715 -9.35 6.66 -18.96
C PHE A 715 -10.41 5.65 -18.55
N MET A 716 -11.45 5.55 -19.38
CA MET A 716 -12.53 4.59 -19.18
C MET A 716 -12.04 3.17 -19.35
N GLN A 717 -12.56 2.29 -18.50
CA GLN A 717 -12.30 0.87 -18.53
C GLN A 717 -13.56 0.10 -18.19
N LYS A 718 -13.71 -1.06 -18.83
CA LYS A 718 -14.72 -2.07 -18.53
C LYS A 718 -14.60 -2.48 -17.06
N HIS A 719 -15.67 -2.26 -16.31
CA HIS A 719 -15.66 -2.42 -14.86
C HIS A 719 -15.44 -3.86 -14.39
N ASP A 720 -15.81 -4.85 -15.21
CA ASP A 720 -15.67 -6.27 -14.94
C ASP A 720 -14.22 -6.78 -15.12
N MET A 721 -13.42 -6.07 -15.91
CA MET A 721 -12.00 -6.40 -16.14
C MET A 721 -11.03 -5.61 -15.28
N ARG A 722 -11.44 -4.48 -14.71
CA ARG A 722 -10.53 -3.57 -14.01
C ARG A 722 -10.04 -4.15 -12.67
N ARG A 723 -8.74 -4.04 -12.45
CA ARG A 723 -8.01 -4.33 -11.22
C ARG A 723 -7.35 -3.06 -10.71
N PHE A 724 -7.78 -2.59 -9.55
CA PHE A 724 -7.34 -1.29 -9.02
C PHE A 724 -5.88 -1.27 -8.56
N TYR A 725 -5.46 -2.27 -7.77
CA TYR A 725 -4.17 -2.21 -7.07
C TYR A 725 -3.11 -3.18 -7.60
N PHE A 726 -3.53 -4.39 -7.98
CA PHE A 726 -2.63 -5.49 -8.29
C PHE A 726 -3.14 -6.30 -9.47
N SER A 727 -2.21 -6.81 -10.27
CA SER A 727 -2.40 -7.74 -11.38
C SER A 727 -1.13 -8.56 -11.58
N GLY A 728 -1.23 -9.68 -12.29
CA GLY A 728 -0.06 -10.43 -12.71
C GLY A 728 0.70 -9.75 -13.85
N THR A 729 1.87 -10.31 -14.17
CA THR A 729 2.76 -9.82 -15.23
C THR A 729 3.07 -10.94 -16.23
N PRO A 730 2.22 -11.18 -17.25
CA PRO A 730 2.36 -12.33 -18.16
C PRO A 730 3.68 -12.36 -18.96
N TYR A 731 4.37 -11.23 -19.04
CA TYR A 731 5.65 -11.07 -19.73
C TYR A 731 6.82 -10.77 -18.79
N GLY A 732 6.58 -10.79 -17.47
CA GLY A 732 7.53 -10.39 -16.44
C GLY A 732 7.37 -8.93 -16.03
N ASP A 733 8.06 -8.54 -14.96
CA ASP A 733 8.14 -7.14 -14.60
C ASP A 733 8.73 -6.28 -15.74
N PHE A 734 8.46 -4.98 -15.69
CA PHE A 734 8.93 -4.02 -16.68
C PHE A 734 9.29 -2.70 -15.99
N ASN A 735 10.02 -1.84 -16.70
CA ASN A 735 10.35 -0.49 -16.25
C ASN A 735 9.58 0.56 -17.03
N ARG A 736 9.22 1.68 -16.37
CA ARG A 736 8.87 2.92 -17.05
C ARG A 736 10.09 3.83 -17.02
N LEU A 737 10.84 3.81 -18.11
CA LEU A 737 12.19 4.36 -18.21
C LEU A 737 12.15 5.79 -18.75
N PRO A 738 12.68 6.79 -18.02
CA PRO A 738 12.86 8.14 -18.57
C PRO A 738 13.70 8.13 -19.84
N VAL A 739 13.31 8.90 -20.86
CA VAL A 739 14.12 9.00 -22.10
C VAL A 739 15.51 9.56 -21.83
N GLU A 740 15.65 10.39 -20.79
CA GLU A 740 16.90 10.96 -20.29
C GLU A 740 17.86 9.91 -19.72
N ALA A 741 17.38 8.71 -19.37
CA ALA A 741 18.22 7.66 -18.79
C ALA A 741 19.48 7.38 -19.64
N PRO A 742 20.61 7.04 -18.99
CA PRO A 742 21.86 6.76 -19.70
C PRO A 742 21.72 5.54 -20.62
N LEU A 743 22.47 5.53 -21.73
CA LEU A 743 22.40 4.46 -22.74
C LEU A 743 22.70 3.09 -22.11
N GLU A 744 23.64 3.02 -21.18
CA GLU A 744 24.00 1.79 -20.46
C GLU A 744 22.79 1.17 -19.78
N TYR A 745 21.88 1.99 -19.24
CA TYR A 745 20.66 1.49 -18.61
C TYR A 745 19.59 1.09 -19.63
N TRP A 746 19.50 1.79 -20.76
CA TRP A 746 18.68 1.33 -21.90
C TRP A 746 19.10 -0.08 -22.37
N GLN A 747 20.42 -0.33 -22.44
CA GLN A 747 20.99 -1.61 -22.88
C GLN A 747 20.74 -2.78 -21.91
N GLU A 748 20.23 -2.53 -20.69
CA GLU A 748 19.79 -3.62 -19.81
C GLU A 748 18.49 -4.27 -20.29
N HIS A 749 17.75 -3.62 -21.21
CA HIS A 749 16.45 -4.07 -21.69
C HIS A 749 16.56 -4.66 -23.10
N LYS A 750 15.81 -5.73 -23.37
CA LYS A 750 15.72 -6.35 -24.70
C LYS A 750 14.72 -5.61 -25.60
N LEU A 751 13.63 -5.11 -25.02
CA LEU A 751 12.56 -4.38 -25.71
C LEU A 751 12.33 -3.01 -25.07
N ALA A 752 12.41 -1.96 -25.89
CA ALA A 752 11.95 -0.63 -25.55
C ALA A 752 10.68 -0.31 -26.35
N ILE A 753 9.63 0.15 -25.67
CA ILE A 753 8.38 0.59 -26.27
C ILE A 753 8.27 2.09 -25.99
N GLN A 754 8.44 2.91 -27.02
CA GLN A 754 8.30 4.35 -26.89
C GLN A 754 6.99 4.77 -27.51
N PHE A 755 6.03 5.03 -26.63
CA PHE A 755 4.70 5.46 -26.97
C PHE A 755 4.29 6.65 -26.11
N GLY A 756 3.50 7.54 -26.68
CA GLY A 756 2.95 8.70 -25.99
C GLY A 756 3.76 9.96 -26.25
N TRP A 757 3.54 11.01 -25.46
CA TRP A 757 4.15 12.31 -25.75
C TRP A 757 5.68 12.22 -25.74
N ASN A 758 6.32 12.68 -26.82
CA ASN A 758 7.75 12.86 -26.91
C ASN A 758 8.08 14.07 -27.78
N THR A 759 8.98 14.94 -27.30
CA THR A 759 9.59 15.98 -28.12
C THR A 759 11.00 15.54 -28.50
N MET A 760 11.15 15.04 -29.73
CA MET A 760 12.39 14.48 -30.24
C MET A 760 13.51 15.53 -30.35
N ILE A 761 14.67 15.19 -29.80
CA ILE A 761 15.91 15.96 -29.95
C ILE A 761 17.04 15.05 -30.47
N ALA A 762 18.15 15.67 -30.89
CA ALA A 762 19.29 14.96 -31.47
C ALA A 762 19.90 13.90 -30.53
N GLU A 763 19.92 14.17 -29.23
CA GLU A 763 20.44 13.24 -28.22
C GLU A 763 19.60 11.97 -28.14
N ASP A 764 18.28 12.13 -27.99
CA ASP A 764 17.34 11.01 -27.88
C ASP A 764 17.34 10.15 -29.15
N HIS A 765 17.34 10.78 -30.33
CA HIS A 765 17.43 10.06 -31.60
C HIS A 765 18.72 9.22 -31.67
N ARG A 766 19.88 9.80 -31.32
CA ARG A 766 21.15 9.09 -31.31
C ARG A 766 21.14 7.92 -30.32
N LYS A 767 20.56 8.12 -29.14
CA LYS A 767 20.44 7.08 -28.11
C LYS A 767 19.59 5.90 -28.61
N MET A 768 18.46 6.17 -29.28
CA MET A 768 17.61 5.13 -29.88
C MET A 768 18.34 4.38 -31.00
N VAL A 769 19.05 5.09 -31.88
CA VAL A 769 19.91 4.48 -32.91
C VAL A 769 20.92 3.54 -32.28
N GLN A 770 21.64 3.99 -31.25
CA GLN A 770 22.65 3.17 -30.58
C GLN A 770 22.04 1.99 -29.80
N PHE A 771 20.89 2.17 -29.17
CA PHE A 771 20.14 1.10 -28.52
C PHE A 771 19.87 -0.06 -29.50
N VAL A 772 19.31 0.26 -30.66
CA VAL A 772 18.96 -0.74 -31.68
C VAL A 772 20.21 -1.33 -32.33
N GLN A 773 21.20 -0.50 -32.69
CA GLN A 773 22.46 -0.97 -33.29
C GLN A 773 23.15 -2.04 -32.44
N ASN A 774 23.04 -1.94 -31.12
CA ASN A 774 23.65 -2.85 -30.15
C ASN A 774 22.79 -4.08 -29.79
N GLY A 775 21.65 -4.28 -30.45
CA GLY A 775 20.82 -5.49 -30.29
C GLY A 775 19.44 -5.27 -29.68
N GLY A 776 19.11 -4.04 -29.28
CA GLY A 776 17.79 -3.71 -28.75
C GLY A 776 16.67 -3.82 -29.81
N THR A 777 15.47 -4.20 -29.36
CA THR A 777 14.24 -4.07 -30.15
C THR A 777 13.50 -2.81 -29.75
N LEU A 778 13.22 -1.91 -30.69
CA LEU A 778 12.44 -0.68 -30.45
C LEU A 778 11.07 -0.77 -31.11
N LEU A 779 9.99 -0.58 -30.36
CA LEU A 779 8.65 -0.33 -30.88
C LEU A 779 8.31 1.16 -30.71
N ILE A 780 7.99 1.84 -31.80
CA ILE A 780 7.77 3.29 -31.83
C ILE A 780 6.70 3.69 -32.86
N GLY A 781 5.97 4.78 -32.66
CA GLY A 781 5.08 5.36 -33.67
C GLY A 781 5.72 6.55 -34.39
N LEU A 782 5.15 6.98 -35.52
CA LEU A 782 5.57 8.24 -36.15
C LEU A 782 5.44 9.45 -35.21
N PRO A 783 4.39 9.59 -34.38
CA PRO A 783 4.23 10.77 -33.53
C PRO A 783 5.36 10.99 -32.54
N GLU A 784 6.02 9.91 -32.10
CA GLU A 784 7.15 9.99 -31.18
C GLU A 784 8.41 10.59 -31.82
N PHE A 785 8.45 10.77 -33.15
CA PHE A 785 9.48 11.55 -33.86
C PHE A 785 9.18 13.05 -33.98
N CYS A 786 8.07 13.53 -33.40
CA CYS A 786 7.71 14.95 -33.43
C CYS A 786 8.76 15.82 -32.75
N ILE A 787 9.14 16.94 -33.35
CA ILE A 787 10.06 17.92 -32.75
C ILE A 787 9.34 19.09 -32.06
N SER A 788 8.01 19.15 -32.14
CA SER A 788 7.21 20.19 -31.51
C SER A 788 7.01 19.91 -30.02
N ALA A 789 7.16 20.94 -29.18
CA ALA A 789 6.67 20.93 -27.80
C ALA A 789 5.23 21.46 -27.71
N ASP A 790 4.74 22.14 -28.74
CA ASP A 790 3.38 22.68 -28.81
C ASP A 790 2.38 21.54 -29.02
N ARG A 791 1.40 21.47 -28.13
CA ARG A 791 0.37 20.44 -28.07
C ARG A 791 -0.79 20.67 -29.03
N ASP A 792 -0.94 21.87 -29.58
CA ASP A 792 -1.97 22.18 -30.58
C ASP A 792 -1.80 21.36 -31.87
N ILE A 793 -0.65 20.71 -32.05
CA ILE A 793 -0.43 19.69 -33.10
C ILE A 793 -1.48 18.55 -33.06
N LEU A 794 -2.10 18.28 -31.91
CA LEU A 794 -3.15 17.26 -31.79
C LEU A 794 -4.43 17.61 -32.55
N GLU A 795 -4.66 18.89 -32.86
CA GLU A 795 -5.80 19.33 -33.68
C GLU A 795 -5.59 19.01 -35.18
N ASN A 796 -4.33 18.85 -35.61
CA ASN A 796 -3.98 18.48 -36.97
C ASN A 796 -2.71 17.61 -37.02
N VAL A 797 -2.85 16.36 -36.58
CA VAL A 797 -1.74 15.39 -36.55
C VAL A 797 -1.14 15.11 -37.93
N ALA A 798 -1.86 15.40 -39.02
CA ALA A 798 -1.35 15.23 -40.38
C ALA A 798 -0.24 16.23 -40.76
N ALA A 799 -0.16 17.37 -40.06
CA ALA A 799 0.84 18.42 -40.26
C ALA A 799 2.01 18.37 -39.26
N MET A 800 2.14 17.26 -38.53
CA MET A 800 3.13 17.12 -37.47
C MET A 800 4.57 17.28 -37.99
N PRO A 801 5.40 18.16 -37.38
CA PRO A 801 6.79 18.32 -37.78
C PRO A 801 7.62 17.15 -37.25
N LEU A 802 7.96 16.23 -38.15
CA LEU A 802 8.77 15.05 -37.82
C LEU A 802 10.27 15.38 -37.89
N TRP A 803 11.05 14.65 -37.09
CA TRP A 803 12.52 14.69 -37.10
C TRP A 803 13.08 14.62 -38.53
N ASN A 804 14.09 15.46 -38.80
CA ASN A 804 14.76 15.52 -40.10
C ASN A 804 13.80 15.70 -41.31
N GLY A 805 12.70 16.42 -41.12
CA GLY A 805 11.70 16.65 -42.17
C GLY A 805 10.97 15.37 -42.60
N GLY A 806 10.92 14.34 -41.74
CA GLY A 806 10.33 13.05 -42.04
C GLY A 806 11.27 12.04 -42.71
N ASP A 807 12.55 12.38 -42.93
CA ASP A 807 13.55 11.39 -43.32
C ASP A 807 14.04 10.62 -42.07
N LEU A 808 13.36 9.49 -41.83
CA LEU A 808 13.63 8.55 -40.74
C LEU A 808 14.39 7.32 -41.24
N SER A 809 15.09 7.42 -42.38
CA SER A 809 15.77 6.27 -42.99
C SER A 809 16.88 5.69 -42.13
N GLU A 810 17.48 6.48 -41.25
CA GLU A 810 18.52 6.03 -40.31
C GLU A 810 17.99 5.05 -39.26
N LEU A 811 16.86 5.38 -38.60
CA LEU A 811 16.34 4.59 -37.47
C LEU A 811 15.19 3.65 -37.87
N ALA A 812 14.27 4.10 -38.73
CA ALA A 812 13.05 3.37 -39.09
C ALA A 812 13.05 2.87 -40.55
N GLY A 813 14.10 3.17 -41.33
CA GLY A 813 14.22 2.69 -42.71
C GLY A 813 13.12 3.20 -43.64
N ILE A 814 12.55 4.39 -43.38
CA ILE A 814 11.46 4.99 -44.16
C ILE A 814 11.62 6.51 -44.31
N ARG A 815 10.99 7.10 -45.33
CA ARG A 815 10.80 8.55 -45.48
C ARG A 815 9.32 8.89 -45.56
N VAL A 816 8.85 9.76 -44.68
CA VAL A 816 7.46 10.20 -44.61
C VAL A 816 7.21 11.36 -45.58
N LYS A 817 6.17 11.28 -46.40
CA LYS A 817 5.79 12.31 -47.40
C LYS A 817 4.53 13.10 -47.03
N GLY A 818 3.91 12.80 -45.88
CA GLY A 818 2.64 13.39 -45.41
C GLY A 818 1.54 12.33 -45.22
N ALA A 819 0.30 12.75 -44.99
CA ALA A 819 -0.85 11.84 -44.91
C ALA A 819 -1.25 11.29 -46.28
N ALA A 820 -1.67 10.01 -46.35
CA ALA A 820 -2.11 9.36 -47.58
C ALA A 820 -3.58 8.91 -47.54
N THR A 821 -3.91 8.08 -46.55
CA THR A 821 -5.21 7.40 -46.41
C THR A 821 -5.63 7.40 -44.95
N GLU A 822 -6.86 7.00 -44.65
CA GLU A 822 -7.31 6.76 -43.28
C GLU A 822 -7.28 5.26 -42.99
N PHE A 823 -6.87 4.88 -41.78
CA PHE A 823 -6.90 3.50 -41.33
C PHE A 823 -8.35 3.00 -41.18
N SER A 824 -8.68 1.87 -41.79
CA SER A 824 -10.04 1.34 -41.78
C SER A 824 -10.48 0.71 -40.45
N GLY A 825 -9.55 0.49 -39.52
CA GLY A 825 -9.73 -0.30 -38.31
C GLY A 825 -9.51 -1.81 -38.51
N GLU A 826 -9.33 -2.28 -39.75
CA GLU A 826 -9.05 -3.68 -40.06
C GLU A 826 -7.61 -3.86 -40.54
N PHE A 827 -6.85 -4.71 -39.86
CA PHE A 827 -5.44 -4.95 -40.19
C PHE A 827 -5.15 -6.43 -40.43
N ARG A 828 -4.05 -6.69 -41.15
CA ARG A 828 -3.47 -8.03 -41.33
C ARG A 828 -1.97 -7.97 -41.17
N PHE A 829 -1.42 -8.84 -40.33
CA PHE A 829 0.03 -9.06 -40.26
C PHE A 829 0.52 -9.89 -41.45
N LEU A 830 1.68 -9.51 -41.97
CA LEU A 830 2.39 -10.22 -43.04
C LEU A 830 3.43 -11.20 -42.48
N LEU A 831 3.65 -11.18 -41.17
CA LEU A 831 4.57 -12.06 -40.44
C LEU A 831 3.82 -12.90 -39.40
N PRO A 832 4.26 -14.14 -39.13
CA PRO A 832 3.67 -14.98 -38.09
C PRO A 832 4.02 -14.48 -36.68
N GLY A 833 3.25 -14.91 -35.68
CA GLY A 833 3.50 -14.68 -34.25
C GLY A 833 2.94 -13.38 -33.69
N PHE A 834 1.96 -12.79 -34.38
CA PHE A 834 1.22 -11.57 -33.97
C PHE A 834 -0.30 -11.75 -34.08
N GLU A 835 -0.77 -12.99 -34.22
CA GLU A 835 -2.18 -13.33 -34.46
C GLU A 835 -3.04 -13.18 -33.20
N LYS A 836 -2.42 -13.22 -32.01
CA LYS A 836 -3.13 -13.06 -30.73
C LYS A 836 -3.38 -11.57 -30.48
N ILE A 837 -4.66 -11.19 -30.53
CA ILE A 837 -5.14 -9.89 -30.07
C ILE A 837 -5.53 -10.06 -28.59
N PRO A 838 -4.79 -9.46 -27.63
CA PRO A 838 -5.16 -9.55 -26.24
C PRO A 838 -6.48 -8.82 -25.96
N VAL A 839 -7.28 -9.36 -25.05
CA VAL A 839 -8.48 -8.65 -24.58
C VAL A 839 -8.05 -7.48 -23.71
N GLN A 840 -8.52 -6.28 -24.03
CA GLN A 840 -8.23 -5.05 -23.30
C GLN A 840 -9.44 -4.61 -22.47
N SER A 841 -9.14 -4.10 -21.27
CA SER A 841 -10.05 -3.45 -20.34
C SER A 841 -10.44 -2.04 -20.79
N ARG A 842 -9.76 -1.46 -21.79
CA ARG A 842 -10.09 -0.15 -22.38
C ARG A 842 -11.57 -0.02 -22.76
N ASP A 843 -12.10 1.18 -22.54
CA ASP A 843 -13.40 1.63 -23.02
C ASP A 843 -13.31 3.10 -23.50
N THR A 844 -14.32 3.62 -24.20
CA THR A 844 -14.33 5.00 -24.70
C THR A 844 -15.34 5.88 -23.96
N TRP A 845 -15.05 7.18 -23.86
CA TRP A 845 -15.90 8.18 -23.21
C TRP A 845 -16.97 8.72 -24.17
N ARG A 846 -16.61 8.99 -25.43
CA ARG A 846 -17.50 9.67 -26.41
C ARG A 846 -17.99 8.77 -27.55
N GLY A 847 -17.74 7.47 -27.47
CA GLY A 847 -18.10 6.50 -28.50
C GLY A 847 -16.91 6.07 -29.38
N ALA A 848 -17.19 5.42 -30.51
CA ALA A 848 -16.19 4.73 -31.33
C ALA A 848 -15.30 5.66 -32.20
N GLU A 849 -15.64 6.95 -32.28
CA GLU A 849 -14.91 7.96 -33.07
C GLU A 849 -14.44 9.11 -32.17
N GLU A 850 -14.14 8.82 -30.89
CA GLU A 850 -13.74 9.81 -29.90
C GLU A 850 -12.46 10.57 -30.29
N ASP A 851 -11.49 9.88 -30.88
CA ASP A 851 -10.22 10.47 -31.33
C ASP A 851 -10.24 10.87 -32.83
N GLY A 852 -11.34 10.59 -33.52
CA GLY A 852 -11.60 11.01 -34.91
C GLY A 852 -10.91 10.16 -35.98
N ALA A 853 -10.38 10.84 -37.00
CA ALA A 853 -9.70 10.17 -38.11
C ALA A 853 -8.32 9.68 -37.66
N CYS A 854 -7.92 8.49 -38.15
CA CYS A 854 -6.60 7.90 -37.91
C CYS A 854 -5.79 7.87 -39.22
N PRO A 855 -5.04 8.94 -39.57
CA PRO A 855 -4.35 9.02 -40.86
C PRO A 855 -3.15 8.07 -40.91
N VAL A 856 -3.01 7.38 -42.03
CA VAL A 856 -1.83 6.57 -42.39
C VAL A 856 -0.92 7.41 -43.28
N ALA A 857 0.37 7.43 -42.99
CA ALA A 857 1.34 8.21 -43.74
C ALA A 857 1.64 7.61 -45.13
N ALA A 858 1.84 8.48 -46.11
CA ALA A 858 2.56 8.14 -47.34
C ALA A 858 4.03 7.92 -46.98
N ILE A 859 4.53 6.71 -47.15
CA ILE A 859 5.93 6.38 -46.87
C ILE A 859 6.66 5.89 -48.12
N GLU A 860 7.93 6.26 -48.22
CA GLU A 860 8.91 5.66 -49.13
C GLU A 860 9.79 4.72 -48.31
N LEU A 861 9.87 3.45 -48.69
CA LEU A 861 10.73 2.48 -48.01
C LEU A 861 12.20 2.75 -48.34
N ALA A 862 13.03 2.84 -47.30
CA ALA A 862 14.47 3.01 -47.34
C ALA A 862 15.17 1.86 -46.60
N GLY A 863 14.77 0.62 -46.92
CA GLY A 863 15.34 -0.61 -46.34
C GLY A 863 14.42 -1.32 -45.33
N ALA A 864 13.34 -0.67 -44.88
CA ALA A 864 12.33 -1.32 -44.05
C ALA A 864 11.44 -2.27 -44.87
N GLU A 865 10.92 -3.30 -44.21
CA GLU A 865 9.89 -4.20 -44.74
C GLU A 865 8.53 -3.89 -44.11
N VAL A 866 7.46 -4.05 -44.88
CA VAL A 866 6.09 -3.89 -44.36
C VAL A 866 5.70 -5.16 -43.61
N VAL A 867 5.19 -5.01 -42.38
CA VAL A 867 4.85 -6.14 -41.50
C VAL A 867 3.37 -6.17 -41.12
N ALA A 868 2.66 -5.05 -41.23
CA ALA A 868 1.20 -4.99 -41.12
C ALA A 868 0.64 -4.05 -42.17
N VAL A 869 -0.52 -4.39 -42.73
CA VAL A 869 -1.24 -3.58 -43.72
C VAL A 869 -2.70 -3.40 -43.33
N ASP A 870 -3.28 -2.29 -43.78
CA ASP A 870 -4.71 -2.07 -43.75
C ASP A 870 -5.40 -3.00 -44.75
N VAL A 871 -6.43 -3.72 -44.31
CA VAL A 871 -7.10 -4.73 -45.15
C VAL A 871 -7.78 -4.10 -46.36
N ARG A 872 -8.30 -2.88 -46.20
CA ARG A 872 -9.10 -2.21 -47.25
C ARG A 872 -8.26 -1.46 -48.27
N THR A 873 -7.25 -0.72 -47.82
CA THR A 873 -6.42 0.13 -48.69
C THR A 873 -5.08 -0.48 -49.05
N ASN A 874 -4.68 -1.56 -48.35
CA ASN A 874 -3.34 -2.13 -48.41
C ASN A 874 -2.22 -1.14 -48.04
N ALA A 875 -2.57 -0.04 -47.36
CA ALA A 875 -1.60 0.91 -46.84
C ALA A 875 -0.75 0.25 -45.74
N PRO A 876 0.57 0.52 -45.67
CA PRO A 876 1.42 0.01 -44.61
C PRO A 876 1.01 0.64 -43.28
N LEU A 877 0.73 -0.20 -42.28
CA LEU A 877 0.37 0.22 -40.91
C LEU A 877 1.53 0.04 -39.93
N ALA A 878 2.40 -0.92 -40.20
CA ALA A 878 3.65 -1.08 -39.46
C ALA A 878 4.76 -1.56 -40.40
N VAL A 879 5.98 -1.12 -40.13
CA VAL A 879 7.20 -1.56 -40.81
C VAL A 879 8.21 -2.10 -39.80
N ARG A 880 9.10 -2.98 -40.26
CA ARG A 880 10.27 -3.45 -39.51
C ARG A 880 11.54 -3.05 -40.26
N PHE A 881 12.51 -2.51 -39.54
CA PHE A 881 13.84 -2.18 -40.06
C PHE A 881 14.92 -2.81 -39.19
N ARG A 882 15.86 -3.52 -39.82
CA ARG A 882 17.02 -4.08 -39.13
C ARG A 882 18.16 -3.08 -39.13
N LEU A 883 18.68 -2.78 -37.95
CA LEU A 883 19.74 -1.80 -37.76
C LEU A 883 20.78 -2.38 -36.80
N GLY A 884 21.99 -2.64 -37.32
CA GLY A 884 23.02 -3.33 -36.55
C GLY A 884 22.57 -4.73 -36.12
N GLN A 885 22.62 -5.01 -34.82
CA GLN A 885 22.23 -6.29 -34.23
C GLN A 885 20.75 -6.35 -33.82
N GLY A 886 20.04 -5.22 -33.82
CA GLY A 886 18.66 -5.12 -33.38
C GLY A 886 17.69 -4.77 -34.51
N GLU A 887 16.47 -4.41 -34.12
CA GLU A 887 15.40 -4.04 -35.05
C GLU A 887 14.46 -2.97 -34.49
N VAL A 888 13.93 -2.15 -35.39
CA VAL A 888 12.89 -1.15 -35.12
C VAL A 888 11.59 -1.58 -35.76
N TRP A 889 10.52 -1.54 -34.98
CA TRP A 889 9.15 -1.71 -35.41
C TRP A 889 8.46 -0.35 -35.32
N CYS A 890 8.07 0.20 -36.47
CA CYS A 890 7.49 1.53 -36.55
C CYS A 890 6.03 1.46 -37.01
N LEU A 891 5.10 1.97 -36.20
CA LEU A 891 3.72 2.24 -36.62
C LEU A 891 3.71 3.46 -37.54
N THR A 892 3.11 3.32 -38.73
CA THR A 892 3.16 4.33 -39.80
C THR A 892 1.92 5.22 -39.84
N THR A 893 1.14 5.25 -38.76
CA THR A 893 0.05 6.20 -38.55
C THR A 893 0.56 7.51 -37.98
N LEU A 894 -0.06 8.63 -38.38
CA LEU A 894 0.21 9.95 -37.80
C LEU A 894 -0.55 10.19 -36.49
N ALA A 895 -1.52 9.33 -36.18
CA ALA A 895 -2.15 9.26 -34.87
C ALA A 895 -1.27 8.51 -33.86
N TYR A 896 -1.34 8.90 -32.58
CA TYR A 896 -0.62 8.22 -31.51
C TYR A 896 -1.23 6.82 -31.28
N PRO A 897 -0.43 5.82 -30.83
CA PRO A 897 -0.93 4.46 -30.62
C PRO A 897 -2.05 4.32 -29.57
N GLY A 898 -2.29 5.38 -28.78
CA GLY A 898 -3.44 5.47 -27.88
C GLY A 898 -4.78 5.78 -28.58
N HIS A 899 -4.84 5.99 -29.90
CA HIS A 899 -6.09 6.15 -30.65
C HIS A 899 -6.95 4.87 -30.61
N GLU A 900 -8.28 4.95 -30.47
CA GLU A 900 -9.15 3.76 -30.36
C GLU A 900 -9.05 2.79 -31.55
N LYS A 901 -8.92 3.28 -32.79
CA LYS A 901 -8.77 2.43 -33.98
C LYS A 901 -7.49 1.60 -33.94
N LEU A 902 -6.45 2.07 -33.26
CA LEU A 902 -5.15 1.40 -33.17
C LEU A 902 -5.04 0.39 -32.04
N ALA A 903 -6.01 0.34 -31.12
CA ALA A 903 -5.91 -0.45 -29.89
C ALA A 903 -5.56 -1.93 -30.15
N ASP A 904 -6.23 -2.58 -31.10
CA ASP A 904 -6.00 -3.99 -31.41
C ASP A 904 -4.67 -4.22 -32.16
N LEU A 905 -4.34 -3.36 -33.13
CA LEU A 905 -3.08 -3.44 -33.87
C LEU A 905 -1.87 -3.23 -32.94
N ALA A 906 -1.88 -2.14 -32.16
CA ALA A 906 -0.81 -1.81 -31.23
C ALA A 906 -0.72 -2.85 -30.10
N GLY A 907 -1.86 -3.31 -29.57
CA GLY A 907 -1.92 -4.35 -28.56
C GLY A 907 -1.35 -5.70 -29.05
N ALA A 908 -1.68 -6.12 -30.27
CA ALA A 908 -1.14 -7.34 -30.86
C ALA A 908 0.36 -7.24 -31.15
N LEU A 909 0.84 -6.10 -31.67
CA LEU A 909 2.27 -5.84 -31.85
C LEU A 909 3.02 -5.90 -30.53
N LEU A 910 2.53 -5.20 -29.50
CA LEU A 910 3.14 -5.16 -28.19
C LEU A 910 3.18 -6.56 -27.56
N ALA A 911 2.07 -7.31 -27.58
CA ALA A 911 2.02 -8.67 -27.06
C ALA A 911 3.01 -9.62 -27.77
N GLY A 912 3.08 -9.54 -29.10
CA GLY A 912 4.00 -10.35 -29.90
C GLY A 912 5.46 -10.02 -29.60
N LEU A 913 5.82 -8.73 -29.52
CA LEU A 913 7.18 -8.30 -29.20
C LEU A 913 7.55 -8.57 -27.75
N ALA A 914 6.64 -8.36 -26.79
CA ALA A 914 6.85 -8.70 -25.39
C ALA A 914 7.07 -10.22 -25.22
N SER A 915 6.30 -11.04 -25.93
CA SER A 915 6.48 -12.51 -25.93
C SER A 915 7.84 -12.94 -26.47
N ARG A 916 8.38 -12.24 -27.47
CA ARG A 916 9.70 -12.53 -28.08
C ARG A 916 10.87 -12.07 -27.22
N ASN A 917 10.67 -10.99 -26.46
CA ASN A 917 11.74 -10.31 -25.74
C ASN A 917 11.68 -10.48 -24.21
N ARG A 918 10.69 -11.18 -23.66
CA ARG A 918 10.64 -11.52 -22.23
C ARG A 918 11.85 -12.33 -21.77
N SER A 919 12.05 -12.40 -20.46
CA SER A 919 13.14 -13.17 -19.85
C SER A 919 13.07 -14.66 -20.22
N ASP A 920 14.25 -15.26 -20.41
CA ASP A 920 14.39 -16.71 -20.59
C ASP A 920 14.19 -17.47 -19.27
N TYR A 921 14.28 -16.76 -18.14
CA TYR A 921 13.88 -17.18 -16.80
C TYR A 921 12.54 -16.55 -16.48
N ARG A 922 11.46 -17.33 -16.51
CA ARG A 922 10.09 -16.80 -16.42
C ARG A 922 9.13 -17.77 -15.77
N ILE A 923 7.96 -17.23 -15.42
CA ILE A 923 6.80 -17.98 -14.95
C ILE A 923 5.66 -17.78 -15.93
N GLU A 924 5.03 -18.87 -16.34
CA GLU A 924 3.81 -18.87 -17.15
C GLU A 924 2.63 -19.30 -16.28
N GLU A 925 1.59 -18.47 -16.26
CA GLU A 925 0.37 -18.67 -15.49
C GLU A 925 -0.82 -18.11 -16.28
N GLU A 926 -1.95 -18.83 -16.29
CA GLU A 926 -3.05 -18.59 -17.25
C GLU A 926 -4.02 -17.48 -16.82
N SER A 927 -4.25 -17.29 -15.51
CA SER A 927 -5.24 -16.33 -14.99
C SER A 927 -4.79 -14.87 -15.07
N GLY A 928 -3.49 -14.62 -15.24
CA GLY A 928 -2.93 -13.27 -15.22
C GLY A 928 -2.87 -12.69 -13.81
N GLU A 929 -2.73 -13.57 -12.80
CA GLU A 929 -2.77 -13.20 -11.37
C GLU A 929 -1.45 -13.50 -10.67
N VAL A 930 -0.40 -13.87 -11.40
CA VAL A 930 0.95 -14.03 -10.86
C VAL A 930 1.86 -12.89 -11.31
N PHE A 931 2.36 -12.15 -10.33
CA PHE A 931 3.47 -11.22 -10.51
C PHE A 931 4.79 -11.97 -10.32
N TRP A 932 5.79 -11.72 -11.18
CA TRP A 932 7.12 -12.30 -11.01
C TRP A 932 8.25 -11.39 -11.50
N THR A 933 9.44 -11.58 -10.90
CA THR A 933 10.69 -10.88 -11.25
C THR A 933 11.85 -11.85 -11.40
N TRP A 934 12.79 -11.51 -12.29
CA TRP A 934 14.09 -12.20 -12.41
C TRP A 934 15.21 -11.30 -11.91
N ARG A 935 16.06 -11.84 -11.03
CA ARG A 935 17.14 -11.14 -10.36
C ARG A 935 18.47 -11.86 -10.60
N PRO A 936 19.18 -11.56 -11.70
CA PRO A 936 20.48 -12.18 -11.96
C PRO A 936 21.53 -11.67 -10.96
N LEU A 937 22.44 -12.56 -10.55
CA LEU A 937 23.60 -12.23 -9.72
C LEU A 937 24.89 -12.27 -10.56
N ASP A 938 25.16 -13.39 -11.22
CA ASP A 938 26.27 -13.58 -12.15
C ASP A 938 25.91 -14.63 -13.21
N GLY A 939 26.13 -14.31 -14.49
CA GLY A 939 25.86 -15.21 -15.61
C GLY A 939 24.43 -15.79 -15.60
N LYS A 940 24.33 -17.09 -15.30
CA LYS A 940 23.07 -17.86 -15.28
C LYS A 940 22.46 -18.00 -13.88
N CYS A 941 23.18 -17.59 -12.83
CA CYS A 941 22.75 -17.70 -11.46
C CYS A 941 21.92 -16.49 -11.03
N GLY A 942 20.91 -16.72 -10.20
CA GLY A 942 20.05 -15.65 -9.69
C GLY A 942 18.81 -16.16 -8.96
N GLN A 943 17.85 -15.26 -8.75
CA GLN A 943 16.60 -15.55 -8.08
C GLN A 943 15.40 -15.24 -8.96
N LEU A 944 14.46 -16.18 -9.05
CA LEU A 944 13.14 -15.96 -9.63
C LEU A 944 12.15 -15.84 -8.48
N MET A 945 11.46 -14.70 -8.39
CA MET A 945 10.53 -14.40 -7.30
C MET A 945 9.11 -14.26 -7.84
N ALA A 946 8.10 -14.71 -7.09
CA ALA A 946 6.71 -14.62 -7.51
C ALA A 946 5.72 -14.38 -6.36
N LEU A 947 4.63 -13.69 -6.69
CA LEU A 947 3.50 -13.39 -5.80
C LEU A 947 2.18 -13.75 -6.48
N ASN A 948 1.28 -14.37 -5.72
CA ASN A 948 -0.11 -14.47 -6.10
C ASN A 948 -0.81 -13.15 -5.76
N THR A 949 -1.29 -12.45 -6.78
CA THR A 949 -1.94 -11.13 -6.69
C THR A 949 -3.46 -11.21 -6.45
N ASP A 950 -4.01 -12.43 -6.37
CA ASP A 950 -5.41 -12.68 -6.04
C ASP A 950 -5.64 -12.70 -4.53
N TRP A 951 -5.70 -11.50 -3.95
CA TRP A 951 -5.90 -11.23 -2.53
C TRP A 951 -7.29 -11.57 -1.95
N MET A 952 -8.22 -12.11 -2.75
CA MET A 952 -9.65 -12.16 -2.45
C MET A 952 -10.00 -13.35 -1.56
N ILE A 953 -9.18 -14.39 -1.65
CA ILE A 953 -9.35 -15.67 -0.99
C ILE A 953 -8.01 -16.00 -0.34
N GLU A 954 -8.00 -15.96 0.99
CA GLU A 954 -6.80 -16.30 1.77
C GLU A 954 -6.31 -17.70 1.45
N GLY A 955 -5.02 -17.83 1.17
CA GLY A 955 -4.37 -19.12 0.88
C GLY A 955 -4.78 -19.80 -0.43
N ASN A 956 -5.45 -19.08 -1.35
CA ASN A 956 -5.71 -19.64 -2.68
C ASN A 956 -4.39 -19.91 -3.44
N VAL A 957 -4.49 -20.79 -4.44
CA VAL A 957 -3.31 -21.34 -5.14
C VAL A 957 -3.42 -21.08 -6.64
N LYS A 958 -2.34 -20.60 -7.25
CA LYS A 958 -2.17 -20.49 -8.71
C LYS A 958 -1.19 -21.56 -9.20
N PRO A 959 -1.65 -22.55 -9.98
CA PRO A 959 -0.76 -23.44 -10.72
C PRO A 959 0.06 -22.61 -11.71
N ALA A 960 1.37 -22.80 -11.71
CA ALA A 960 2.26 -22.03 -12.57
C ALA A 960 3.37 -22.92 -13.11
N ARG A 961 3.89 -22.56 -14.29
CA ARG A 961 5.00 -23.27 -14.92
C ARG A 961 6.24 -22.39 -14.91
N VAL A 962 7.31 -22.90 -14.32
CA VAL A 962 8.63 -22.26 -14.33
C VAL A 962 9.38 -22.69 -15.59
N ILE A 963 9.97 -21.72 -16.28
CA ILE A 963 10.77 -21.95 -17.48
C ILE A 963 12.12 -21.26 -17.31
N THR A 964 13.19 -22.03 -17.50
CA THR A 964 14.57 -21.56 -17.62
C THR A 964 15.15 -22.04 -18.96
N PRO A 965 16.36 -21.58 -19.37
CA PRO A 965 17.01 -22.06 -20.59
C PRO A 965 17.29 -23.58 -20.63
N PHE A 966 17.25 -24.26 -19.48
CA PHE A 966 17.71 -25.64 -19.33
C PHE A 966 16.74 -26.56 -18.58
N GLN A 967 15.63 -26.03 -18.05
CA GLN A 967 14.65 -26.81 -17.31
C GLN A 967 13.25 -26.17 -17.37
N GLN A 968 12.22 -27.01 -17.31
CA GLN A 968 10.83 -26.57 -17.15
C GLN A 968 10.10 -27.49 -16.17
N PHE A 969 9.32 -26.92 -15.25
CA PHE A 969 8.57 -27.69 -14.26
C PHE A 969 7.36 -26.91 -13.75
N ASP A 970 6.39 -27.63 -13.20
CA ASP A 970 5.19 -27.05 -12.61
C ASP A 970 5.39 -26.81 -11.11
N THR A 971 4.82 -25.71 -10.61
CA THR A 971 4.82 -25.31 -9.21
C THR A 971 3.48 -24.66 -8.84
N SER A 972 3.36 -24.20 -7.60
CA SER A 972 2.19 -23.52 -7.06
C SER A 972 2.61 -22.23 -6.36
N ILE A 973 1.91 -21.15 -6.67
CA ILE A 973 2.07 -19.84 -6.03
C ILE A 973 0.87 -19.60 -5.11
N ILE A 974 1.12 -19.45 -3.82
CA ILE A 974 0.09 -19.40 -2.76
C ILE A 974 -0.09 -17.94 -2.30
N GLU A 975 -1.33 -17.50 -2.08
CA GLU A 975 -1.58 -16.17 -1.51
C GLU A 975 -0.94 -16.03 -0.12
N ARG A 976 -0.42 -14.82 0.15
CA ARG A 976 0.39 -14.48 1.34
C ARG A 976 1.67 -15.30 1.54
N GLN A 977 2.16 -15.96 0.49
CA GLN A 977 3.45 -16.64 0.52
C GLN A 977 4.30 -16.24 -0.69
N ALA A 978 5.46 -15.65 -0.43
CA ALA A 978 6.40 -15.30 -1.49
C ALA A 978 7.06 -16.57 -2.01
N LYS A 979 7.01 -16.86 -3.31
CA LYS A 979 7.80 -17.94 -3.90
C LYS A 979 9.16 -17.38 -4.30
N ILE A 980 10.25 -17.96 -3.78
CA ILE A 980 11.62 -17.60 -4.16
C ILE A 980 12.33 -18.87 -4.63
N LEU A 981 12.70 -18.90 -5.91
CA LEU A 981 13.45 -19.99 -6.54
C LEU A 981 14.89 -19.56 -6.75
N THR A 982 15.83 -20.42 -6.35
CA THR A 982 17.26 -20.16 -6.54
C THR A 982 17.74 -20.91 -7.78
N VAL A 983 18.22 -20.15 -8.77
CA VAL A 983 18.73 -20.68 -10.03
C VAL A 983 20.24 -20.75 -9.97
N LEU A 984 20.79 -21.94 -10.24
CA LEU A 984 22.21 -22.27 -10.29
C LEU A 984 22.59 -22.77 -11.68
N ASP A 985 23.89 -22.92 -11.96
CA ASP A 985 24.36 -23.42 -13.26
C ASP A 985 23.93 -24.87 -13.53
N SER A 986 23.81 -25.67 -12.48
CA SER A 986 23.43 -27.09 -12.51
C SER A 986 21.92 -27.37 -12.41
N GLY A 987 21.08 -26.36 -12.12
CA GLY A 987 19.63 -26.57 -11.92
C GLY A 987 18.92 -25.48 -11.13
N VAL A 988 17.69 -25.78 -10.70
CA VAL A 988 16.86 -24.87 -9.89
C VAL A 988 16.52 -25.52 -8.55
N LEU A 989 16.73 -24.78 -7.47
CA LEU A 989 16.38 -25.18 -6.10
C LEU A 989 15.06 -24.49 -5.70
N GLU A 990 14.04 -25.31 -5.45
CA GLU A 990 12.71 -24.87 -5.03
C GLU A 990 12.46 -25.23 -3.56
N PRO A 991 12.13 -24.27 -2.68
CA PRO A 991 11.74 -24.57 -1.31
C PRO A 991 10.34 -25.21 -1.26
N MET A 992 10.20 -26.27 -0.46
CA MET A 992 8.91 -26.97 -0.26
C MET A 992 8.13 -26.50 0.98
N GLU A 993 8.78 -25.79 1.89
CA GLU A 993 8.21 -25.33 3.15
C GLU A 993 7.56 -23.93 3.02
N ALA A 994 6.54 -23.66 3.85
CA ALA A 994 5.94 -22.33 3.97
C ALA A 994 6.91 -21.34 4.64
N ASP A 995 7.68 -21.80 5.63
CA ASP A 995 8.77 -21.05 6.25
C ASP A 995 10.05 -21.26 5.42
N ILE A 996 10.16 -20.49 4.35
CA ILE A 996 11.26 -20.62 3.38
C ILE A 996 12.60 -20.37 4.11
N PRO A 997 13.59 -21.27 3.97
CA PRO A 997 14.95 -21.00 4.43
C PRO A 997 15.61 -19.88 3.63
N ALA A 998 16.47 -19.09 4.26
CA ALA A 998 17.31 -18.13 3.56
C ALA A 998 18.35 -18.87 2.72
N VAL A 999 18.41 -18.58 1.42
CA VAL A 999 19.36 -19.19 0.48
C VAL A 999 20.27 -18.12 -0.12
N GLU A 1000 21.55 -18.13 0.24
CA GLU A 1000 22.60 -17.26 -0.30
C GLU A 1000 23.41 -18.00 -1.37
N ILE A 1001 23.46 -17.48 -2.60
CA ILE A 1001 24.31 -17.99 -3.67
C ILE A 1001 25.75 -17.55 -3.40
N ILE A 1002 26.62 -18.52 -3.12
CA ILE A 1002 28.05 -18.28 -2.81
C ILE A 1002 28.99 -18.78 -3.92
N GLY A 1003 28.44 -19.43 -4.95
CA GLY A 1003 29.13 -19.88 -6.14
C GLY A 1003 28.13 -20.41 -7.19
N ALA A 1004 28.63 -20.72 -8.39
CA ALA A 1004 27.80 -21.15 -9.53
C ALA A 1004 26.87 -22.34 -9.22
N ASP A 1005 27.34 -23.27 -8.38
CA ASP A 1005 26.62 -24.47 -7.95
C ASP A 1005 26.66 -24.65 -6.42
N SER A 1006 26.81 -23.56 -5.67
CA SER A 1006 26.93 -23.64 -4.22
C SER A 1006 26.13 -22.56 -3.55
N VAL A 1007 25.32 -22.99 -2.58
CA VAL A 1007 24.48 -22.11 -1.77
C VAL A 1007 24.78 -22.29 -0.30
N ARG A 1008 24.59 -21.23 0.48
CA ARG A 1008 24.55 -21.26 1.93
C ARG A 1008 23.09 -21.14 2.37
N ILE A 1009 22.62 -22.14 3.09
CA ILE A 1009 21.23 -22.23 3.58
C ILE A 1009 21.23 -21.93 5.08
N THR A 1010 20.41 -20.97 5.49
CA THR A 1010 20.25 -20.58 6.89
C THR A 1010 18.74 -20.59 7.23
N SER A 1011 18.36 -21.27 8.31
CA SER A 1011 16.96 -21.37 8.75
C SER A 1011 16.83 -21.26 10.27
N ALA A 1012 15.64 -20.93 10.77
CA ALA A 1012 15.30 -21.07 12.19
C ALA A 1012 14.96 -22.53 12.56
N ASN A 1013 14.67 -23.36 11.54
CA ASN A 1013 14.36 -24.77 11.68
C ASN A 1013 15.63 -25.62 11.65
N ASP A 1014 15.56 -26.81 12.25
CA ASP A 1014 16.61 -27.83 12.27
C ASP A 1014 16.60 -28.72 11.03
N ARG A 1015 15.62 -28.52 10.15
CA ARG A 1015 15.49 -29.19 8.87
C ARG A 1015 15.04 -28.22 7.78
N ALA A 1016 15.39 -28.55 6.55
CA ALA A 1016 14.85 -27.90 5.37
C ALA A 1016 14.63 -28.91 4.24
N GLU A 1017 13.52 -28.77 3.54
CA GLU A 1017 13.17 -29.57 2.37
C GLU A 1017 13.15 -28.74 1.08
N PHE A 1018 13.86 -29.24 0.06
CA PHE A 1018 13.90 -28.63 -1.26
C PHE A 1018 13.59 -29.65 -2.35
N LEU A 1019 12.93 -29.19 -3.41
CA LEU A 1019 12.88 -29.89 -4.67
C LEU A 1019 14.00 -29.36 -5.57
N TRP A 1020 14.93 -30.24 -5.92
CA TRP A 1020 16.01 -29.93 -6.85
C TRP A 1020 15.63 -30.34 -8.25
N HIS A 1021 15.67 -29.39 -9.18
CA HIS A 1021 15.38 -29.58 -10.60
C HIS A 1021 16.69 -29.47 -11.40
N PRO A 1022 17.44 -30.58 -11.57
CA PRO A 1022 18.72 -30.58 -12.28
C PRO A 1022 18.55 -30.27 -13.78
N VAL A 1023 19.56 -29.66 -14.39
CA VAL A 1023 19.63 -29.44 -15.84
C VAL A 1023 19.40 -30.75 -16.59
N ASN A 1024 18.37 -30.77 -17.45
CA ASN A 1024 18.00 -31.93 -18.27
C ASN A 1024 17.80 -33.25 -17.48
N GLY A 1025 17.46 -33.17 -16.19
CA GLY A 1025 17.31 -34.32 -15.32
C GLY A 1025 15.92 -34.42 -14.67
N THR A 1026 15.72 -35.49 -13.89
CA THR A 1026 14.48 -35.69 -13.12
C THR A 1026 14.57 -34.98 -11.77
N PRO A 1027 13.50 -34.30 -11.32
CA PRO A 1027 13.48 -33.67 -10.00
C PRO A 1027 13.72 -34.67 -8.88
N ARG A 1028 14.42 -34.24 -7.83
CA ARG A 1028 14.63 -35.04 -6.62
C ARG A 1028 14.50 -34.18 -5.37
N THR A 1029 13.97 -34.76 -4.30
CA THR A 1029 13.90 -34.08 -3.00
C THR A 1029 15.25 -34.13 -2.30
N ILE A 1030 15.67 -33.00 -1.76
CA ILE A 1030 16.85 -32.86 -0.90
C ILE A 1030 16.35 -32.58 0.52
N PHE A 1031 16.75 -33.42 1.46
CA PHE A 1031 16.52 -33.24 2.89
C PHE A 1031 17.83 -32.80 3.53
N LEU A 1032 17.78 -31.69 4.26
CA LEU A 1032 18.94 -31.15 4.97
C LEU A 1032 18.66 -31.09 6.46
N GLU A 1033 19.58 -31.66 7.24
CA GLU A 1033 19.69 -31.34 8.66
C GLU A 1033 20.47 -30.03 8.78
N LEU A 1034 19.90 -29.06 9.49
CA LEU A 1034 20.45 -27.73 9.67
C LEU A 1034 20.76 -27.49 11.15
N ILE A 1035 21.77 -26.67 11.40
CA ILE A 1035 21.94 -26.07 12.72
C ILE A 1035 21.22 -24.71 12.67
N PRO A 1036 20.12 -24.51 13.41
CA PRO A 1036 19.35 -23.27 13.38
C PRO A 1036 20.23 -22.01 13.53
N GLY A 1037 19.99 -21.03 12.67
CA GLY A 1037 20.72 -19.76 12.62
C GLY A 1037 22.12 -19.85 12.02
N LYS A 1038 22.67 -21.03 11.75
CA LYS A 1038 23.98 -21.19 11.10
C LYS A 1038 23.83 -21.55 9.62
N GLY A 1039 24.72 -21.01 8.79
CA GLY A 1039 24.77 -21.34 7.38
C GLY A 1039 25.31 -22.75 7.14
N THR A 1040 24.54 -23.57 6.41
CA THR A 1040 24.96 -24.88 5.90
C THR A 1040 25.22 -24.77 4.41
N VAL A 1041 26.40 -25.19 3.94
CA VAL A 1041 26.73 -25.15 2.51
C VAL A 1041 26.16 -26.38 1.83
N LEU A 1042 25.42 -26.16 0.74
CA LEU A 1042 24.90 -27.18 -0.15
C LEU A 1042 25.49 -27.01 -1.55
N THR A 1043 25.93 -28.12 -2.12
CA THR A 1043 26.25 -28.29 -3.55
C THR A 1043 25.30 -29.39 -4.06
N PRO A 1044 24.17 -29.01 -4.70
CA PRO A 1044 23.03 -29.91 -4.96
C PRO A 1044 23.27 -31.18 -5.78
#